data_AF-A0A9P0YMZ0-F1
#
_entry.id   AF-A0A9P0YMZ0-F1
#
_cell.length_a   1.000
_cell.length_b   1.000
_cell.length_c   1.000
_cell.angle_alpha   90.00
_cell.angle_beta   90.00
_cell.angle_gamma   90.00
#
_symmetry.space_group_name_H-M   'P 1'
#
loop_
_entity.id
_entity.type
_entity.pdbx_description
1 polymer ?
#
loop_
_entity_poly.entity_id
_entity_poly.type
_entity_poly.pdbx_seq_one_letter_code
_entity_poly.pdbx_strand_id
1 'polypeptide(L)'
;MESAVANRIELAKLCGAKDWSKAIRLLDSLISKSCLIQDICNRAFCYSQLELHKHVIKDCNKAILLDSSALQPYILKGHALSVLGRRAEAILVWQQGYEHAVQRCTDLKQLLELEELLAIARSTSIPGDDNSSQLCGLGSGPLLSNNIVESCKNHGLNAELKQFRKQFSKGSILSNGSHHKQANGTCGIPVTLGSHSTVCGDLNDRSEQCSGSSLVTNESSESSEILSQLNNESGVRIEMSDANSRGKGFCVSKTLKTKSVTLDLRLSRGVAQVNEGRYADAISIFDQILDEDPRYPEALIGRGTAYAFKRELHAAISDFTLAIDSNPSAGEAWKRRGQARAALGESVKAVTDLAKALEFEPNSADILHEKGIVNFKFKEFEAAAKDLSSCVNFDKGNKSAHTYLGLALASIGEYKKAEEAHMKAIHIDPNFVEAWAHLAQLYKDLGNSAKALECLHQLLQTDGGYAKGYHMRGLLLHGIGNHRNAIKDLSVGLTLDSGNVECLYLRGSCYHAIGEYKDAVKDYDAALDVELDSMEKFVLQCLAFYQKEIALYTASKLNSQFWLFDIDGDIDPLFKEYWCKRLHPKDVCEKVYRQPPLKESLKKGKLRRLHSAPTKQAHALLQAADSIGRSIQYHCPGFLPNRRQHRMAGLAAIEIAQKISRVWRTIQVEMKHSNKCTSKSAKRTRRKEGITHLSRNRGGAGCSTSSSSETYGSVDERPAGRPTMSWHDLYSLAVKWRQISEPCDPVVWINKLSEEEFNSGFGSHTPLILGKAKVARYYPNFERTLNAVKAVIKENEYVFDKRDNILDLSGNGKLHEIMSAESCHDLYRAIGEDFWLATRCYSTAFEGKHLEGTRITLLKTPKVGYDFSIRTPCTPARWDAFDMEMTSAWEALCDAYSGEAYGSTDLDVLESVRDAILRMTFYWYNFMPLSRGSAVVGFVVLLGLFLAANMEFTGSIPEGVQVDWEAILESDPNAFVSSVKRWLSPSLKVNTSWKGYADVSSTFETTGSVVSALSSYSD
;
A
#
# COMPACT_ATOMS: atom_id res chain seq x y z
N MET A 1 -25.31 -25.89 -34.79
CA MET A 1 -25.26 -24.47 -35.20
C MET A 1 -26.09 -23.57 -34.28
N GLU A 2 -27.29 -23.97 -33.85
CA GLU A 2 -28.25 -23.15 -33.09
C GLU A 2 -27.65 -22.38 -31.90
N SER A 3 -26.82 -23.00 -31.06
CA SER A 3 -26.15 -22.32 -29.93
C SER A 3 -25.31 -21.10 -30.36
N ALA A 4 -24.68 -21.12 -31.53
CA ALA A 4 -23.94 -19.96 -32.03
C ALA A 4 -24.87 -18.82 -32.45
N VAL A 5 -26.04 -19.13 -33.01
CA VAL A 5 -27.07 -18.14 -33.38
C VAL A 5 -27.71 -17.53 -32.14
N ALA A 6 -28.02 -18.34 -31.12
CA ALA A 6 -28.53 -17.86 -29.84
C ALA A 6 -27.56 -16.85 -29.18
N ASN A 7 -26.27 -17.21 -29.08
CA ASN A 7 -25.24 -16.32 -28.53
C ASN A 7 -25.11 -15.00 -29.32
N ARG A 8 -25.32 -15.01 -30.65
CA ARG A 8 -25.28 -13.80 -31.49
C ARG A 8 -26.44 -12.86 -31.20
N ILE A 9 -27.65 -13.42 -31.03
CA ILE A 9 -28.85 -12.66 -30.67
C ILE A 9 -28.71 -12.07 -29.26
N GLU A 10 -28.19 -12.84 -28.32
CA GLU A 10 -27.92 -12.36 -26.95
C GLU A 10 -26.84 -11.26 -26.92
N LEU A 11 -25.74 -11.42 -27.67
CA LEU A 11 -24.73 -10.37 -27.81
C LEU A 11 -25.31 -9.05 -28.33
N ALA A 12 -26.14 -9.10 -29.38
CA ALA A 12 -26.80 -7.91 -29.93
C ALA A 12 -27.72 -7.25 -28.89
N LYS A 13 -28.45 -8.04 -28.09
CA LYS A 13 -29.28 -7.55 -26.99
C LYS A 13 -28.47 -6.89 -25.88
N LEU A 14 -27.33 -7.49 -25.47
CA LEU A 14 -26.46 -6.94 -24.44
C LEU A 14 -25.80 -5.62 -24.88
N CYS A 15 -25.29 -5.55 -26.11
CA CYS A 15 -24.75 -4.31 -26.68
C CYS A 15 -25.82 -3.22 -26.83
N GLY A 16 -27.04 -3.58 -27.25
CA GLY A 16 -28.19 -2.65 -27.30
C GLY A 16 -28.60 -2.12 -25.93
N ALA A 17 -28.46 -2.94 -24.88
CA ALA A 17 -28.68 -2.55 -23.48
C ALA A 17 -27.46 -1.86 -22.82
N LYS A 18 -26.35 -1.67 -23.55
CA LYS A 18 -25.05 -1.15 -23.06
C LYS A 18 -24.42 -1.96 -21.92
N ASP A 19 -24.74 -3.25 -21.82
CA ASP A 19 -24.19 -4.17 -20.81
C ASP A 19 -22.85 -4.77 -21.26
N TRP A 20 -21.83 -3.89 -21.36
CA TRP A 20 -20.54 -4.21 -21.95
C TRP A 20 -19.81 -5.34 -21.20
N SER A 21 -19.90 -5.40 -19.87
CA SER A 21 -19.23 -6.43 -19.05
C SER A 21 -19.87 -7.82 -19.16
N LYS A 22 -21.14 -7.95 -19.58
CA LYS A 22 -21.70 -9.24 -20.01
C LYS A 22 -21.39 -9.54 -21.48
N ALA A 23 -21.43 -8.52 -22.35
CA ALA A 23 -21.05 -8.67 -23.76
C ALA A 23 -19.61 -9.19 -23.94
N ILE A 24 -18.65 -8.68 -23.15
CA ILE A 24 -17.25 -9.14 -23.12
C ILE A 24 -17.16 -10.62 -22.73
N ARG A 25 -17.81 -11.05 -21.64
CA ARG A 25 -17.80 -12.45 -21.19
C ARG A 25 -18.40 -13.41 -22.22
N LEU A 26 -19.45 -12.98 -22.93
CA LEU A 26 -20.03 -13.75 -24.02
C LEU A 26 -19.06 -13.80 -25.23
N LEU A 27 -18.42 -12.68 -25.58
CA LEU A 27 -17.38 -12.60 -26.61
C LEU A 27 -16.15 -13.46 -26.28
N ASP A 28 -15.73 -13.54 -25.02
CA ASP A 28 -14.65 -14.46 -24.59
C ASP A 28 -15.04 -15.92 -24.86
N SER A 29 -16.30 -16.28 -24.61
CA SER A 29 -16.86 -17.61 -24.93
C SER A 29 -17.06 -17.87 -26.43
N LEU A 30 -17.08 -16.83 -27.27
CA LEU A 30 -17.10 -16.95 -28.74
C LEU A 30 -15.67 -17.03 -29.29
N ILE A 31 -14.77 -16.13 -28.91
CA ILE A 31 -13.38 -16.06 -29.37
C ILE A 31 -12.60 -17.33 -29.02
N SER A 32 -12.88 -17.94 -27.86
CA SER A 32 -12.29 -19.22 -27.44
C SER A 32 -12.81 -20.45 -28.23
N LYS A 33 -13.97 -20.35 -28.90
CA LYS A 33 -14.54 -21.41 -29.75
C LYS A 33 -14.26 -21.17 -31.24
N SER A 34 -14.19 -19.92 -31.66
CA SER A 34 -13.95 -19.47 -33.02
C SER A 34 -13.28 -18.10 -32.99
N CYS A 35 -12.00 -18.02 -33.35
CA CYS A 35 -11.19 -16.80 -33.28
C CYS A 35 -11.47 -15.83 -34.46
N LEU A 36 -12.74 -15.45 -34.65
CA LEU A 36 -13.18 -14.54 -35.71
C LEU A 36 -12.70 -13.11 -35.42
N ILE A 37 -12.13 -12.45 -36.44
CA ILE A 37 -11.60 -11.09 -36.35
C ILE A 37 -12.68 -10.11 -35.87
N GLN A 38 -13.91 -10.23 -36.39
CA GLN A 38 -15.04 -9.40 -35.97
C GLN A 38 -15.33 -9.51 -34.47
N ASP A 39 -15.12 -10.66 -33.83
CA ASP A 39 -15.35 -10.80 -32.38
C ASP A 39 -14.26 -10.13 -31.55
N ILE A 40 -13.01 -10.17 -32.02
CA ILE A 40 -11.91 -9.42 -31.44
C ILE A 40 -12.18 -7.91 -31.58
N CYS A 41 -12.65 -7.45 -32.73
CA CYS A 41 -13.08 -6.05 -32.95
C CYS A 41 -14.26 -5.66 -32.05
N ASN A 42 -15.28 -6.51 -31.93
CA ASN A 42 -16.44 -6.29 -31.05
C ASN A 42 -16.02 -6.21 -29.58
N ARG A 43 -15.06 -7.04 -29.14
CA ARG A 43 -14.54 -7.02 -27.76
C ARG A 43 -13.66 -5.80 -27.52
N ALA A 44 -12.82 -5.42 -28.47
CA ALA A 44 -12.07 -4.16 -28.45
C ALA A 44 -13.00 -2.93 -28.38
N PHE A 45 -14.14 -2.95 -29.08
CA PHE A 45 -15.17 -1.92 -28.95
C PHE A 45 -15.82 -1.93 -27.56
N CYS A 46 -16.20 -3.08 -27.02
CA CYS A 46 -16.75 -3.15 -25.65
C CYS A 46 -15.74 -2.66 -24.59
N TYR A 47 -14.44 -2.95 -24.76
CA TYR A 47 -13.38 -2.39 -23.92
C TYR A 47 -13.22 -0.87 -24.10
N SER A 48 -13.50 -0.29 -25.28
CA SER A 48 -13.44 1.16 -25.47
C SER A 48 -14.62 1.89 -24.83
N GLN A 49 -15.80 1.25 -24.76
CA GLN A 49 -16.96 1.77 -24.01
C GLN A 49 -16.79 1.70 -22.48
N LEU A 50 -15.75 1.01 -21.99
CA LEU A 50 -15.37 0.91 -20.58
C LEU A 50 -14.03 1.64 -20.28
N GLU A 51 -13.54 2.47 -21.20
CA GLU A 51 -12.25 3.21 -21.08
C GLU A 51 -11.01 2.31 -20.85
N LEU A 52 -11.11 1.01 -21.09
CA LEU A 52 -10.06 0.00 -20.90
C LEU A 52 -9.05 0.01 -22.07
N HIS A 53 -8.55 1.18 -22.46
CA HIS A 53 -7.76 1.45 -23.67
C HIS A 53 -6.54 0.55 -23.88
N LYS A 54 -5.90 0.05 -22.81
CA LYS A 54 -4.81 -0.95 -22.90
C LYS A 54 -5.29 -2.29 -23.48
N HIS A 55 -6.50 -2.72 -23.14
CA HIS A 55 -7.12 -3.93 -23.69
C HIS A 55 -7.58 -3.72 -25.14
N VAL A 56 -8.10 -2.53 -25.46
CA VAL A 56 -8.42 -2.12 -26.85
C VAL A 56 -7.18 -2.25 -27.74
N ILE A 57 -6.03 -1.71 -27.32
CA ILE A 57 -4.77 -1.79 -28.09
C ILE A 57 -4.30 -3.25 -28.24
N LYS A 58 -4.41 -4.07 -27.19
CA LYS A 58 -4.02 -5.50 -27.21
C LYS A 58 -4.84 -6.29 -28.23
N ASP A 59 -6.17 -6.13 -28.21
CA ASP A 59 -7.07 -6.83 -29.13
C ASP A 59 -6.97 -6.29 -30.56
N CYS A 60 -6.83 -4.97 -30.76
CA CYS A 60 -6.61 -4.40 -32.08
C CYS A 60 -5.25 -4.84 -32.68
N ASN A 61 -4.19 -4.94 -31.87
CA ASN A 61 -2.92 -5.53 -32.32
C ASN A 61 -3.10 -7.00 -32.74
N LYS A 62 -3.88 -7.79 -32.01
CA LYS A 62 -4.19 -9.18 -32.39
C LYS A 62 -5.02 -9.24 -33.69
N ALA A 63 -5.99 -8.34 -33.87
CA ALA A 63 -6.79 -8.28 -35.08
C ALA A 63 -5.94 -7.91 -36.32
N ILE A 64 -5.08 -6.88 -36.22
CA ILE A 64 -4.15 -6.46 -37.30
C ILE A 64 -3.16 -7.58 -37.66
N LEU A 65 -2.74 -8.39 -36.70
CA LEU A 65 -1.89 -9.57 -36.93
C LEU A 65 -2.61 -10.74 -37.62
N LEU A 66 -3.94 -10.79 -37.57
CA LEU A 66 -4.76 -11.81 -38.25
C LEU A 66 -5.22 -11.34 -39.63
N ASP A 67 -5.51 -10.05 -39.78
CA ASP A 67 -5.87 -9.39 -41.03
C ASP A 67 -5.54 -7.90 -40.98
N SER A 68 -4.59 -7.46 -41.81
CA SER A 68 -4.19 -6.07 -41.96
C SER A 68 -5.06 -5.25 -42.91
N SER A 69 -6.05 -5.88 -43.58
CA SER A 69 -7.03 -5.18 -44.42
C SER A 69 -8.26 -4.69 -43.64
N ALA A 70 -8.50 -5.23 -42.44
CA ALA A 70 -9.55 -4.76 -41.55
C ALA A 70 -9.21 -3.37 -40.96
N LEU A 71 -10.01 -2.34 -41.29
CA LEU A 71 -9.75 -0.95 -40.88
C LEU A 71 -10.22 -0.63 -39.44
N GLN A 72 -11.29 -1.28 -38.97
CA GLN A 72 -11.86 -1.06 -37.63
C GLN A 72 -10.83 -1.18 -36.47
N PRO A 73 -9.89 -2.15 -36.47
CA PRO A 73 -8.76 -2.18 -35.54
C PRO A 73 -7.88 -0.93 -35.53
N TYR A 74 -7.56 -0.35 -36.70
CA TYR A 74 -6.71 0.84 -36.78
C TYR A 74 -7.42 2.07 -36.20
N ILE A 75 -8.72 2.24 -36.50
CA ILE A 75 -9.57 3.30 -35.94
C ILE A 75 -9.60 3.18 -34.40
N LEU A 76 -10.00 2.02 -33.86
CA LEU A 76 -10.10 1.78 -32.41
C LEU A 76 -8.76 1.92 -31.68
N LYS A 77 -7.67 1.41 -32.27
CA LYS A 77 -6.31 1.51 -31.71
C LYS A 77 -5.82 2.96 -31.70
N GLY A 78 -6.06 3.73 -32.77
CA GLY A 78 -5.68 5.14 -32.84
C GLY A 78 -6.43 5.98 -31.81
N HIS A 79 -7.74 5.79 -31.65
CA HIS A 79 -8.50 6.44 -30.57
C HIS A 79 -7.97 6.08 -29.18
N ALA A 80 -7.72 4.79 -28.91
CA ALA A 80 -7.18 4.35 -27.63
C ALA A 80 -5.78 4.92 -27.34
N LEU A 81 -4.91 5.07 -28.36
CA LEU A 81 -3.62 5.74 -28.23
C LEU A 81 -3.75 7.25 -27.99
N SER A 82 -4.71 7.90 -28.67
CA SER A 82 -4.97 9.33 -28.55
C SER A 82 -5.48 9.71 -27.15
N VAL A 83 -6.42 8.94 -26.58
CA VAL A 83 -6.90 9.12 -25.19
C VAL A 83 -5.80 8.85 -24.17
N LEU A 84 -4.89 7.91 -24.44
CA LEU A 84 -3.69 7.67 -23.63
C LEU A 84 -2.57 8.72 -23.84
N GLY A 85 -2.84 9.83 -24.54
CA GLY A 85 -1.90 10.93 -24.78
C GLY A 85 -0.80 10.63 -25.82
N ARG A 86 -0.79 9.45 -26.43
CA ARG A 86 0.24 8.97 -27.38
C ARG A 86 -0.05 9.46 -28.80
N ARG A 87 -0.22 10.78 -28.96
CA ARG A 87 -0.72 11.44 -30.18
C ARG A 87 0.07 11.06 -31.45
N ALA A 88 1.40 11.02 -31.37
CA ALA A 88 2.26 10.64 -32.50
C ALA A 88 2.02 9.19 -32.98
N GLU A 89 1.81 8.26 -32.05
CA GLU A 89 1.50 6.86 -32.39
C GLU A 89 0.07 6.69 -32.90
N ALA A 90 -0.89 7.48 -32.38
CA ALA A 90 -2.26 7.50 -32.90
C ALA A 90 -2.29 7.93 -34.38
N ILE A 91 -1.56 9.00 -34.74
CA ILE A 91 -1.41 9.47 -36.11
C ILE A 91 -0.77 8.39 -37.01
N LEU A 92 0.32 7.77 -36.53
CA LEU A 92 1.02 6.71 -37.28
C LEU A 92 0.12 5.49 -37.53
N VAL A 93 -0.70 5.10 -36.55
CA VAL A 93 -1.66 3.99 -36.70
C VAL A 93 -2.82 4.33 -37.63
N TRP A 94 -3.40 5.53 -37.54
CA TRP A 94 -4.43 5.96 -38.49
C TRP A 94 -3.88 6.08 -39.91
N GLN A 95 -2.64 6.56 -40.09
CA GLN A 95 -1.99 6.63 -41.39
C GLN A 95 -1.72 5.23 -41.98
N GLN A 96 -1.26 4.27 -41.17
CA GLN A 96 -1.14 2.86 -41.62
C GLN A 96 -2.49 2.28 -42.06
N GLY A 97 -3.57 2.55 -41.31
CA GLY A 97 -4.92 2.15 -41.70
C GLY A 97 -5.36 2.77 -43.03
N TYR A 98 -5.11 4.06 -43.22
CA TYR A 98 -5.43 4.79 -44.45
C TYR A 98 -4.63 4.29 -45.66
N GLU A 99 -3.33 4.02 -45.49
CA GLU A 99 -2.46 3.48 -46.55
C GLU A 99 -2.91 2.07 -46.98
N HIS A 100 -3.34 1.20 -46.05
CA HIS A 100 -3.97 -0.07 -46.38
C HIS A 100 -5.35 0.11 -47.04
N ALA A 101 -6.15 1.07 -46.59
CA ALA A 101 -7.47 1.35 -47.15
C ALA A 101 -7.40 1.75 -48.63
N VAL A 102 -6.53 2.71 -48.96
CA VAL A 102 -6.30 3.22 -50.33
C VAL A 102 -5.80 2.11 -51.27
N GLN A 103 -5.07 1.12 -50.78
CA GLN A 103 -4.52 0.05 -51.62
C GLN A 103 -5.52 -1.09 -51.90
N ARG A 104 -6.52 -1.36 -51.04
CA ARG A 104 -7.35 -2.59 -51.14
C ARG A 104 -8.82 -2.51 -50.68
N CYS A 105 -9.30 -1.43 -50.07
CA CYS A 105 -10.62 -1.45 -49.40
C CYS A 105 -11.79 -1.08 -50.33
N THR A 106 -12.97 -1.62 -50.03
CA THR A 106 -14.25 -1.32 -50.70
C THR A 106 -15.26 -0.57 -49.81
N ASP A 107 -14.95 -0.37 -48.52
CA ASP A 107 -15.78 0.43 -47.61
C ASP A 107 -15.34 1.91 -47.62
N LEU A 108 -16.08 2.71 -48.40
CA LEU A 108 -15.89 4.15 -48.51
C LEU A 108 -16.11 4.91 -47.19
N LYS A 109 -16.91 4.36 -46.24
CA LYS A 109 -17.25 5.05 -44.99
C LYS A 109 -16.06 5.07 -44.04
N GLN A 110 -15.40 3.93 -43.84
CA GLN A 110 -14.23 3.83 -42.96
C GLN A 110 -13.00 4.56 -43.53
N LEU A 111 -12.91 4.70 -44.85
CA LEU A 111 -11.90 5.55 -45.52
C LEU A 111 -12.07 7.03 -45.13
N LEU A 112 -13.30 7.56 -45.26
CA LEU A 112 -13.61 8.97 -44.96
C LEU A 112 -13.42 9.29 -43.47
N GLU A 113 -13.77 8.36 -42.58
CA GLU A 113 -13.55 8.49 -41.13
C GLU A 113 -12.05 8.59 -40.78
N LEU A 114 -11.19 7.79 -41.44
CA LEU A 114 -9.74 7.90 -41.29
C LEU A 114 -9.17 9.19 -41.89
N GLU A 115 -9.71 9.67 -43.02
CA GLU A 115 -9.29 10.93 -43.64
C GLU A 115 -9.62 12.14 -42.74
N GLU A 116 -10.82 12.19 -42.16
CA GLU A 116 -11.24 13.24 -41.23
C GLU A 116 -10.39 13.24 -39.94
N LEU A 117 -10.14 12.06 -39.34
CA LEU A 117 -9.27 11.92 -38.17
C LEU A 117 -7.83 12.40 -38.45
N LEU A 118 -7.28 12.08 -39.63
CA LEU A 118 -5.95 12.54 -40.05
C LEU A 118 -5.93 14.05 -40.33
N ALA A 119 -7.00 14.63 -40.89
CA ALA A 119 -7.11 16.07 -41.10
C ALA A 119 -7.13 16.84 -39.78
N ILE A 120 -7.98 16.42 -38.82
CA ILE A 120 -8.08 17.01 -37.48
C ILE A 120 -6.77 16.87 -36.71
N ALA A 121 -6.09 15.73 -36.81
CA ALA A 121 -4.82 15.51 -36.12
C ALA A 121 -3.66 16.35 -36.69
N ARG A 122 -3.69 16.66 -37.99
CA ARG A 122 -2.68 17.48 -38.69
C ARG A 122 -2.92 18.99 -38.56
N SER A 123 -4.16 19.45 -38.41
CA SER A 123 -4.48 20.89 -38.24
C SER A 123 -4.04 21.48 -36.90
N THR A 124 -3.58 20.66 -35.95
CA THR A 124 -3.14 21.07 -34.59
C THR A 124 -1.63 21.30 -34.44
N SER A 125 -0.94 21.58 -35.53
CA SER A 125 0.50 21.89 -35.60
C SER A 125 0.75 22.80 -36.80
N ILE A 126 1.49 23.91 -36.77
CA ILE A 126 2.41 24.50 -35.78
C ILE A 126 2.10 26.04 -35.67
N PRO A 127 2.76 26.92 -34.87
CA PRO A 127 4.22 27.14 -34.75
C PRO A 127 4.75 27.10 -33.29
N GLY A 128 6.05 26.91 -33.05
CA GLY A 128 7.17 26.65 -33.97
C GLY A 128 8.51 26.89 -33.24
N ASP A 129 9.63 26.43 -33.79
CA ASP A 129 10.94 27.10 -33.67
C ASP A 129 11.97 26.47 -34.62
N ASP A 130 12.96 27.26 -35.03
CA ASP A 130 14.03 26.90 -35.97
C ASP A 130 15.41 26.87 -35.29
N ASN A 131 16.39 26.26 -35.98
CA ASN A 131 17.85 26.32 -35.74
C ASN A 131 18.48 25.54 -34.56
N SER A 132 19.33 24.56 -34.93
CA SER A 132 20.69 24.30 -34.39
C SER A 132 20.87 23.80 -32.92
N SER A 133 21.83 22.93 -32.59
CA SER A 133 22.81 22.18 -33.41
C SER A 133 23.50 21.05 -32.60
N GLN A 134 23.97 20.02 -33.33
CA GLN A 134 25.15 19.17 -33.06
C GLN A 134 25.39 18.55 -31.66
N LEU A 135 25.55 17.21 -31.64
CA LEU A 135 26.88 16.61 -31.43
C LEU A 135 26.97 15.16 -31.96
N CYS A 136 28.18 14.73 -32.34
CA CYS A 136 28.52 13.41 -32.88
C CYS A 136 28.83 12.39 -31.74
N GLY A 137 29.14 11.10 -31.94
CA GLY A 137 29.38 10.23 -33.11
C GLY A 137 29.36 8.76 -32.61
N LEU A 138 29.92 7.70 -33.24
CA LEU A 138 30.77 7.48 -34.42
C LEU A 138 30.63 5.96 -34.80
N GLY A 139 30.79 5.54 -36.07
CA GLY A 139 30.54 4.11 -36.40
C GLY A 139 30.73 3.57 -37.83
N SER A 140 31.64 4.14 -38.65
CA SER A 140 32.19 3.57 -39.92
C SER A 140 31.25 2.98 -41.02
N GLY A 141 31.24 3.63 -42.20
CA GLY A 141 30.98 2.97 -43.51
C GLY A 141 32.27 2.34 -44.10
N PRO A 142 32.46 2.19 -45.44
CA PRO A 142 32.06 3.19 -46.47
C PRO A 142 31.65 2.72 -47.90
N LEU A 143 30.99 3.64 -48.65
CA LEU A 143 30.97 3.84 -50.13
C LEU A 143 30.34 2.73 -51.04
N LEU A 144 29.59 3.04 -52.11
CA LEU A 144 29.97 3.88 -53.27
C LEU A 144 28.80 4.59 -54.03
N SER A 145 29.08 5.84 -54.49
CA SER A 145 28.64 6.55 -55.73
C SER A 145 27.17 6.70 -56.20
N ASN A 146 26.60 7.88 -55.93
CA ASN A 146 26.13 8.94 -56.88
C ASN A 146 25.27 8.65 -58.15
N ASN A 147 24.07 9.28 -58.13
CA ASN A 147 23.49 10.25 -59.11
C ASN A 147 23.40 9.98 -60.63
N ILE A 148 22.17 9.99 -61.17
CA ILE A 148 21.81 10.68 -62.43
C ILE A 148 20.46 11.46 -62.30
N VAL A 149 20.58 12.79 -62.18
CA VAL A 149 19.85 13.88 -62.87
C VAL A 149 18.43 13.62 -63.47
N GLU A 150 17.42 14.21 -62.81
CA GLU A 150 16.44 15.22 -63.32
C GLU A 150 15.63 15.01 -64.63
N SER A 151 14.29 15.17 -64.56
CA SER A 151 13.50 15.75 -65.66
C SER A 151 12.09 16.27 -65.27
N CYS A 152 11.60 17.24 -66.07
CA CYS A 152 10.23 17.78 -66.20
C CYS A 152 9.54 18.52 -65.02
N LYS A 153 8.82 19.60 -65.39
CA LYS A 153 8.00 20.47 -64.51
C LYS A 153 6.52 20.40 -64.91
N ASN A 154 5.64 20.69 -63.95
CA ASN A 154 4.27 21.26 -64.04
C ASN A 154 3.41 20.98 -65.30
N HIS A 155 2.17 20.52 -65.08
CA HIS A 155 0.99 21.30 -65.49
C HIS A 155 -0.22 21.04 -64.59
N GLY A 156 -1.18 21.97 -64.57
CA GLY A 156 -2.13 22.15 -63.46
C GLY A 156 -3.34 21.21 -63.43
N LEU A 157 -3.90 21.07 -62.21
CA LEU A 157 -5.19 20.41 -61.93
C LEU A 157 -6.01 21.17 -60.86
N ASN A 158 -5.82 22.49 -60.76
CA ASN A 158 -6.33 23.32 -59.66
C ASN A 158 -7.65 24.06 -59.99
N ALA A 159 -8.43 23.53 -60.94
CA ALA A 159 -9.63 24.17 -61.49
C ALA A 159 -10.95 23.47 -61.08
N GLU A 160 -10.99 22.13 -61.10
CA GLU A 160 -12.25 21.38 -61.04
C GLU A 160 -12.88 21.33 -59.63
N LEU A 161 -12.04 21.37 -58.58
CA LEU A 161 -12.49 21.35 -57.17
C LEU A 161 -13.32 22.56 -56.73
N LYS A 162 -13.37 23.65 -57.53
CA LYS A 162 -14.24 24.81 -57.24
C LYS A 162 -15.65 24.68 -57.79
N GLN A 163 -15.95 23.69 -58.63
CA GLN A 163 -17.26 23.59 -59.29
C GLN A 163 -18.27 22.73 -58.52
N PHE A 164 -17.82 21.68 -57.82
CA PHE A 164 -18.71 20.80 -57.04
C PHE A 164 -19.28 21.45 -55.76
N ARG A 165 -18.57 22.38 -55.13
CA ARG A 165 -18.94 22.94 -53.82
C ARG A 165 -20.07 23.99 -53.85
N LYS A 166 -20.79 24.11 -54.97
CA LYS A 166 -21.78 25.19 -55.22
C LYS A 166 -23.19 24.70 -55.56
N GLN A 167 -23.46 23.39 -55.49
CA GLN A 167 -24.72 22.80 -55.97
C GLN A 167 -25.68 22.29 -54.87
N PHE A 168 -25.25 22.28 -53.60
CA PHE A 168 -26.10 21.93 -52.44
C PHE A 168 -26.39 23.14 -51.54
N SER A 169 -27.12 24.12 -52.08
CA SER A 169 -27.78 25.15 -51.26
C SER A 169 -29.03 25.71 -51.96
N LYS A 170 -30.15 25.78 -51.22
CA LYS A 170 -31.49 26.31 -51.59
C LYS A 170 -32.36 25.44 -52.51
N GLY A 171 -33.53 25.08 -51.98
CA GLY A 171 -34.67 24.41 -52.62
C GLY A 171 -35.62 23.94 -51.51
N SER A 172 -36.91 24.32 -51.52
CA SER A 172 -37.71 24.31 -50.29
C SER A 172 -39.22 24.10 -50.47
N ILE A 173 -39.81 23.30 -49.56
CA ILE A 173 -41.21 23.31 -49.09
C ILE A 173 -42.30 22.88 -50.12
N LEU A 174 -43.03 21.79 -49.82
CA LEU A 174 -44.51 21.80 -49.65
C LEU A 174 -45.09 20.40 -49.32
N SER A 175 -45.67 20.25 -48.12
CA SER A 175 -46.97 19.60 -47.78
C SER A 175 -47.30 18.14 -48.24
N ASN A 176 -48.16 17.35 -47.58
CA ASN A 176 -49.14 17.61 -46.50
C ASN A 176 -49.47 16.28 -45.74
N GLY A 177 -49.98 16.31 -44.49
CA GLY A 177 -50.50 15.09 -43.82
C GLY A 177 -50.53 15.07 -42.28
N SER A 178 -51.64 15.54 -41.67
CA SER A 178 -51.95 15.51 -40.22
C SER A 178 -52.09 14.08 -39.64
N HIS A 179 -51.86 13.78 -38.34
CA HIS A 179 -52.59 14.28 -37.16
C HIS A 179 -51.92 13.99 -35.77
N HIS A 180 -52.28 14.82 -34.78
CA HIS A 180 -52.44 14.55 -33.32
C HIS A 180 -51.30 14.17 -32.33
N LYS A 181 -50.96 15.20 -31.52
CA LYS A 181 -51.06 15.30 -30.03
C LYS A 181 -50.15 14.48 -29.08
N GLN A 182 -49.85 15.17 -27.96
CA GLN A 182 -49.22 14.75 -26.69
C GLN A 182 -47.73 14.35 -26.78
N ALA A 183 -46.81 14.65 -25.85
CA ALA A 183 -46.70 15.39 -24.57
C ALA A 183 -46.03 14.49 -23.50
N ASN A 184 -45.21 15.09 -22.64
CA ASN A 184 -44.32 14.45 -21.65
C ASN A 184 -43.19 13.59 -22.29
N GLY A 185 -42.09 13.27 -21.59
CA GLY A 185 -41.73 13.63 -20.21
C GLY A 185 -40.25 13.36 -19.90
N THR A 186 -39.75 14.03 -18.86
CA THR A 186 -38.33 14.13 -18.45
C THR A 186 -37.77 12.89 -17.75
N CYS A 187 -36.43 12.81 -17.72
CA CYS A 187 -35.58 11.97 -16.84
C CYS A 187 -35.67 10.43 -17.01
N GLY A 188 -34.59 9.67 -16.86
CA GLY A 188 -33.25 10.02 -16.35
C GLY A 188 -33.06 9.51 -14.92
N ILE A 189 -32.53 8.29 -14.79
CA ILE A 189 -32.23 7.67 -13.48
C ILE A 189 -30.90 8.25 -12.96
N PRO A 190 -30.85 8.87 -11.77
CA PRO A 190 -29.61 9.34 -11.16
C PRO A 190 -28.89 8.22 -10.40
N VAL A 191 -27.57 8.31 -10.32
CA VAL A 191 -26.74 7.52 -9.39
C VAL A 191 -26.27 8.44 -8.26
N THR A 192 -26.42 7.96 -7.02
CA THR A 192 -26.10 8.71 -5.80
C THR A 192 -24.63 8.61 -5.40
N LEU A 193 -24.08 9.71 -4.87
CA LEU A 193 -22.94 9.67 -3.95
C LEU A 193 -23.23 10.72 -2.87
N GLY A 194 -23.44 10.27 -1.63
CA GLY A 194 -24.20 11.02 -0.63
C GLY A 194 -23.38 11.85 0.35
N SER A 195 -23.95 12.98 0.74
CA SER A 195 -23.83 13.57 2.08
C SER A 195 -25.24 13.80 2.62
N HIS A 196 -25.52 13.37 3.85
CA HIS A 196 -26.88 13.40 4.40
C HIS A 196 -27.17 14.71 5.14
N SER A 197 -28.28 15.36 4.74
CA SER A 197 -29.20 15.96 5.70
C SER A 197 -30.61 15.54 5.31
N THR A 198 -31.37 14.95 6.24
CA THR A 198 -32.72 14.44 5.98
C THR A 198 -33.71 15.20 6.85
N VAL A 199 -34.62 15.92 6.19
CA VAL A 199 -35.87 16.42 6.76
C VAL A 199 -37.01 15.79 5.93
N CYS A 200 -38.14 15.55 6.58
CA CYS A 200 -39.11 14.53 6.20
C CYS A 200 -39.91 14.78 4.90
N GLY A 201 -40.30 13.66 4.29
CA GLY A 201 -41.39 13.45 3.32
C GLY A 201 -41.37 11.96 2.96
N ASP A 202 -42.45 11.17 3.01
CA ASP A 202 -43.71 11.49 2.33
C ASP A 202 -44.92 10.60 2.73
N LEU A 203 -46.12 11.04 2.32
CA LEU A 203 -47.36 10.29 1.99
C LEU A 203 -48.18 9.49 3.05
N ASN A 204 -49.41 10.01 3.26
CA ASN A 204 -50.71 9.39 2.94
C ASN A 204 -51.73 8.91 4.02
N ASP A 205 -52.95 9.43 3.85
CA ASP A 205 -54.29 8.79 3.90
C ASP A 205 -54.90 8.37 5.26
N ARG A 206 -55.76 9.23 5.86
CA ARG A 206 -57.24 9.03 6.03
C ARG A 206 -57.94 9.89 7.11
N SER A 207 -59.27 9.99 6.98
CA SER A 207 -60.29 10.47 7.96
C SER A 207 -60.24 11.98 8.29
N GLU A 208 -61.31 12.76 8.08
CA GLU A 208 -62.53 12.89 8.92
C GLU A 208 -62.26 13.53 10.30
N GLN A 209 -63.05 14.48 10.83
CA GLN A 209 -64.25 15.19 10.35
C GLN A 209 -64.45 16.48 11.20
N CYS A 210 -65.00 17.56 10.62
CA CYS A 210 -65.52 18.76 11.34
C CYS A 210 -64.50 19.55 12.21
N SER A 211 -64.70 20.80 12.64
CA SER A 211 -65.64 21.90 12.33
C SER A 211 -64.95 23.21 12.80
N GLY A 212 -65.20 24.41 12.29
CA GLY A 212 -66.16 24.91 11.30
C GLY A 212 -66.42 26.40 11.56
N SER A 213 -66.98 27.15 10.59
CA SER A 213 -67.32 28.60 10.66
C SER A 213 -66.12 29.58 10.84
N SER A 214 -66.10 30.79 10.28
CA SER A 214 -66.97 31.42 9.26
C SER A 214 -66.40 32.77 8.77
N LEU A 215 -66.73 33.14 7.52
CA LEU A 215 -67.01 34.50 6.98
C LEU A 215 -65.96 35.63 7.20
N VAL A 216 -65.35 36.30 6.20
CA VAL A 216 -65.82 36.99 4.95
C VAL A 216 -66.02 38.51 5.14
N THR A 217 -65.67 39.30 4.11
CA THR A 217 -65.92 40.76 3.90
C THR A 217 -65.21 41.76 4.86
N ASN A 218 -64.87 43.00 4.48
CA ASN A 218 -64.54 43.62 3.18
C ASN A 218 -63.78 44.97 3.40
N GLU A 219 -63.36 45.62 2.30
CA GLU A 219 -63.31 47.11 2.04
C GLU A 219 -63.04 48.09 3.21
N SER A 220 -61.97 48.90 3.16
CA SER A 220 -61.93 50.31 2.65
C SER A 220 -62.75 51.32 3.49
N SER A 221 -62.35 52.60 3.68
CA SER A 221 -61.32 53.42 3.02
C SER A 221 -61.01 54.69 3.83
N GLU A 222 -59.83 55.28 3.58
CA GLU A 222 -59.48 56.73 3.62
C GLU A 222 -59.68 57.62 4.87
N SER A 223 -58.71 58.54 5.04
CA SER A 223 -58.77 59.84 5.77
C SER A 223 -58.94 59.84 7.31
N SER A 224 -58.39 60.79 8.06
CA SER A 224 -57.26 61.71 7.80
C SER A 224 -56.63 62.17 9.13
N GLU A 225 -55.47 62.82 9.04
CA GLU A 225 -54.64 63.32 10.14
C GLU A 225 -55.38 64.11 11.24
N ILE A 226 -54.88 64.04 12.48
CA ILE A 226 -54.59 65.25 13.27
C ILE A 226 -53.45 65.02 14.28
N LEU A 227 -52.62 66.06 14.40
CA LEU A 227 -51.51 66.27 15.31
C LEU A 227 -51.85 66.12 16.81
N SER A 228 -50.98 65.47 17.61
CA SER A 228 -49.98 66.18 18.46
C SER A 228 -49.58 65.48 19.79
N GLN A 229 -48.25 65.40 19.99
CA GLN A 229 -47.48 65.90 21.13
C GLN A 229 -47.35 65.20 22.51
N LEU A 230 -46.07 65.21 22.94
CA LEU A 230 -45.50 65.48 24.28
C LEU A 230 -45.35 64.33 25.31
N ASN A 231 -44.08 63.90 25.47
CA ASN A 231 -43.24 64.09 26.68
C ASN A 231 -43.67 63.48 28.04
N ASN A 232 -42.78 63.03 28.94
CA ASN A 232 -41.38 63.39 29.26
C ASN A 232 -40.62 62.15 29.83
N GLU A 233 -39.34 61.90 29.54
CA GLU A 233 -38.07 62.45 30.09
C GLU A 233 -37.59 61.96 31.48
N SER A 234 -36.46 61.24 31.47
CA SER A 234 -35.26 61.44 32.30
C SER A 234 -34.15 60.53 31.73
N GLY A 235 -32.89 60.91 31.50
CA GLY A 235 -32.08 62.02 32.02
C GLY A 235 -31.18 61.50 33.16
N VAL A 236 -29.85 61.64 33.21
CA VAL A 236 -28.84 62.48 32.49
C VAL A 236 -27.56 61.59 32.36
N ARG A 237 -26.83 61.50 31.22
CA ARG A 237 -25.80 62.42 30.66
C ARG A 237 -24.57 62.59 31.59
N ILE A 238 -23.35 62.96 31.19
CA ILE A 238 -22.83 63.89 30.16
C ILE A 238 -21.29 63.65 30.02
N GLU A 239 -20.42 64.05 29.08
CA GLU A 239 -20.33 64.51 27.66
C GLU A 239 -18.83 64.25 27.26
N MET A 240 -18.30 64.13 26.03
CA MET A 240 -18.78 64.14 24.62
C MET A 240 -17.82 63.21 23.79
N SER A 241 -17.33 63.37 22.55
CA SER A 241 -17.39 64.41 21.49
C SER A 241 -17.63 63.82 20.08
N ASP A 242 -18.54 64.48 19.34
CA ASP A 242 -18.56 64.76 17.89
C ASP A 242 -18.29 63.65 16.84
N ALA A 243 -19.12 63.45 15.81
CA ALA A 243 -20.40 64.10 15.49
C ALA A 243 -21.32 63.16 14.68
N ASN A 244 -22.62 63.50 14.61
CA ASN A 244 -23.70 62.61 14.16
C ASN A 244 -24.47 63.20 12.96
N SER A 245 -24.88 62.35 12.02
CA SER A 245 -26.22 62.47 11.41
C SER A 245 -26.65 61.22 10.63
N ARG A 246 -27.94 60.88 10.72
CA ARG A 246 -28.68 60.07 9.75
C ARG A 246 -29.80 60.92 9.15
N GLY A 247 -30.01 60.78 7.84
CA GLY A 247 -31.34 60.91 7.24
C GLY A 247 -31.94 62.31 7.05
N LYS A 248 -31.65 62.91 5.89
CA LYS A 248 -32.71 63.48 5.03
C LYS A 248 -32.31 63.28 3.57
N GLY A 249 -33.28 62.95 2.72
CA GLY A 249 -33.03 62.65 1.31
C GLY A 249 -32.70 63.90 0.49
N PHE A 250 -32.00 63.71 -0.63
CA PHE A 250 -31.81 64.77 -1.63
C PHE A 250 -32.10 64.29 -3.04
N CYS A 251 -32.43 65.27 -3.89
CA CYS A 251 -33.01 65.16 -5.22
C CYS A 251 -32.25 64.23 -6.19
N VAL A 252 -32.98 63.70 -7.19
CA VAL A 252 -32.43 62.94 -8.32
C VAL A 252 -31.56 63.86 -9.19
N SER A 253 -30.24 63.77 -9.02
CA SER A 253 -29.29 64.20 -10.04
C SER A 253 -28.98 63.05 -11.01
N LYS A 254 -29.62 63.09 -12.19
CA LYS A 254 -29.13 62.40 -13.40
C LYS A 254 -27.79 63.08 -13.74
N THR A 255 -26.63 62.41 -13.74
CA THR A 255 -26.25 61.36 -14.69
C THR A 255 -25.20 60.36 -14.13
N LEU A 256 -24.76 59.41 -14.97
CA LEU A 256 -23.66 58.44 -14.79
C LEU A 256 -23.78 57.28 -13.76
N LYS A 257 -24.80 57.19 -12.90
CA LYS A 257 -24.90 56.09 -11.90
C LYS A 257 -25.73 54.85 -12.29
N THR A 258 -26.46 54.83 -13.41
CA THR A 258 -27.40 53.73 -13.71
C THR A 258 -26.78 52.43 -14.24
N LYS A 259 -25.61 52.48 -14.89
CA LYS A 259 -24.95 51.25 -15.40
C LYS A 259 -24.38 50.38 -14.28
N SER A 260 -23.65 50.95 -13.29
CA SER A 260 -23.07 50.11 -12.22
C SER A 260 -24.17 49.41 -11.42
N VAL A 261 -25.20 50.12 -10.96
CA VAL A 261 -26.28 49.52 -10.15
C VAL A 261 -26.95 48.33 -10.86
N THR A 262 -26.99 48.32 -12.19
CA THR A 262 -27.53 47.21 -13.00
C THR A 262 -26.53 46.05 -13.16
N LEU A 263 -25.22 46.33 -13.13
CA LEU A 263 -24.14 45.34 -13.09
C LEU A 263 -24.00 44.73 -11.68
N ASP A 264 -23.93 45.57 -10.65
CA ASP A 264 -23.84 45.23 -9.22
C ASP A 264 -24.97 44.27 -8.80
N LEU A 265 -26.20 44.53 -9.29
CA LEU A 265 -27.37 43.66 -9.09
C LEU A 265 -27.25 42.32 -9.85
N ARG A 266 -26.73 42.31 -11.08
CA ARG A 266 -26.52 41.08 -11.85
C ARG A 266 -25.44 40.20 -11.22
N LEU A 267 -24.32 40.79 -10.76
CA LEU A 267 -23.27 40.10 -10.02
C LEU A 267 -23.81 39.48 -8.73
N SER A 268 -24.52 40.27 -7.92
CA SER A 268 -25.16 39.80 -6.69
C SER A 268 -26.13 38.64 -6.94
N ARG A 269 -26.92 38.72 -8.02
CA ARG A 269 -27.80 37.62 -8.44
C ARG A 269 -27.01 36.39 -8.87
N GLY A 270 -25.95 36.54 -9.67
CA GLY A 270 -25.09 35.43 -10.10
C GLY A 270 -24.46 34.70 -8.91
N VAL A 271 -23.92 35.43 -7.94
CA VAL A 271 -23.35 34.86 -6.71
C VAL A 271 -24.40 34.14 -5.87
N ALA A 272 -25.62 34.69 -5.75
CA ALA A 272 -26.73 33.99 -5.10
C ALA A 272 -27.07 32.65 -5.80
N GLN A 273 -27.13 32.62 -7.14
CA GLN A 273 -27.37 31.39 -7.89
C GLN A 273 -26.27 30.33 -7.69
N VAL A 274 -24.99 30.74 -7.52
CA VAL A 274 -23.91 29.81 -7.13
C VAL A 274 -24.14 29.24 -5.73
N ASN A 275 -24.47 30.08 -4.76
CA ASN A 275 -24.70 29.66 -3.37
C ASN A 275 -25.94 28.76 -3.22
N GLU A 276 -26.95 28.95 -4.07
CA GLU A 276 -28.15 28.11 -4.16
C GLU A 276 -27.96 26.86 -5.05
N GLY A 277 -26.74 26.59 -5.54
CA GLY A 277 -26.41 25.38 -6.31
C GLY A 277 -26.88 25.39 -7.78
N ARG A 278 -27.51 26.47 -8.26
CA ARG A 278 -28.03 26.60 -9.62
C ARG A 278 -26.95 27.12 -10.57
N TYR A 279 -25.89 26.32 -10.72
CA TYR A 279 -24.68 26.70 -11.44
C TYR A 279 -24.90 27.07 -12.92
N ALA A 280 -25.88 26.47 -13.60
CA ALA A 280 -26.20 26.81 -14.99
C ALA A 280 -26.80 28.22 -15.12
N ASP A 281 -27.73 28.58 -14.21
CA ASP A 281 -28.33 29.92 -14.16
C ASP A 281 -27.28 30.97 -13.76
N ALA A 282 -26.40 30.62 -12.81
CA ALA A 282 -25.25 31.44 -12.44
C ALA A 282 -24.32 31.72 -13.63
N ILE A 283 -23.91 30.68 -14.36
CA ILE A 283 -23.06 30.79 -15.56
C ILE A 283 -23.72 31.72 -16.58
N SER A 284 -25.00 31.52 -16.91
CA SER A 284 -25.71 32.37 -17.87
C SER A 284 -25.80 33.84 -17.44
N ILE A 285 -25.88 34.13 -16.13
CA ILE A 285 -25.87 35.50 -15.61
C ILE A 285 -24.47 36.13 -15.71
N PHE A 286 -23.41 35.36 -15.48
CA PHE A 286 -22.05 35.86 -15.65
C PHE A 286 -21.68 36.00 -17.14
N ASP A 287 -22.15 35.11 -18.01
CA ASP A 287 -22.00 35.25 -19.47
C ASP A 287 -22.64 36.57 -19.95
N GLN A 288 -23.85 36.91 -19.49
CA GLN A 288 -24.50 38.21 -19.78
C GLN A 288 -23.74 39.45 -19.26
N ILE A 289 -22.75 39.28 -18.38
CA ILE A 289 -21.83 40.35 -17.94
C ILE A 289 -20.57 40.33 -18.80
N LEU A 290 -20.05 39.15 -19.13
CA LEU A 290 -18.84 38.96 -19.93
C LEU A 290 -19.07 39.21 -21.43
N ASP A 291 -20.32 39.20 -21.90
CA ASP A 291 -20.73 39.73 -23.21
C ASP A 291 -20.65 41.28 -23.25
N GLU A 292 -20.75 41.97 -22.11
CA GLU A 292 -20.58 43.43 -22.00
C GLU A 292 -19.12 43.84 -21.74
N ASP A 293 -18.39 43.07 -20.91
CA ASP A 293 -16.95 43.20 -20.66
C ASP A 293 -16.31 41.81 -20.46
N PRO A 294 -15.67 41.24 -21.51
CA PRO A 294 -15.04 39.91 -21.45
C PRO A 294 -13.88 39.75 -20.45
N ARG A 295 -13.46 40.84 -19.80
CA ARG A 295 -12.30 40.87 -18.89
C ARG A 295 -12.69 41.25 -17.46
N TYR A 296 -13.99 41.42 -17.17
CA TYR A 296 -14.51 41.83 -15.87
C TYR A 296 -14.20 40.81 -14.75
N PRO A 297 -13.31 41.12 -13.77
CA PRO A 297 -12.73 40.11 -12.88
C PRO A 297 -13.74 39.38 -12.01
N GLU A 298 -14.72 40.08 -11.43
CA GLU A 298 -15.67 39.51 -10.47
C GLU A 298 -16.66 38.55 -11.14
N ALA A 299 -17.01 38.79 -12.41
CA ALA A 299 -17.83 37.86 -13.20
C ALA A 299 -17.03 36.63 -13.66
N LEU A 300 -15.74 36.80 -14.00
CA LEU A 300 -14.83 35.68 -14.26
C LEU A 300 -14.63 34.80 -13.01
N ILE A 301 -14.44 35.40 -11.83
CA ILE A 301 -14.37 34.67 -10.55
C ILE A 301 -15.70 33.95 -10.25
N GLY A 302 -16.84 34.62 -10.47
CA GLY A 302 -18.16 34.03 -10.30
C GLY A 302 -18.41 32.81 -11.21
N ARG A 303 -18.16 32.97 -12.52
CA ARG A 303 -18.33 31.91 -13.52
C ARG A 303 -17.35 30.76 -13.32
N GLY A 304 -16.08 31.07 -13.07
CA GLY A 304 -15.06 30.08 -12.72
C GLY A 304 -15.40 29.28 -11.47
N THR A 305 -16.03 29.91 -10.47
CA THR A 305 -16.50 29.23 -9.25
C THR A 305 -17.69 28.30 -9.55
N ALA A 306 -18.63 28.71 -10.40
CA ALA A 306 -19.70 27.84 -10.87
C ALA A 306 -19.18 26.64 -11.67
N TYR A 307 -18.18 26.84 -12.55
CA TYR A 307 -17.47 25.74 -13.24
C TYR A 307 -16.76 24.80 -12.27
N ALA A 308 -16.12 25.33 -11.22
CA ALA A 308 -15.45 24.51 -10.21
C ALA A 308 -16.43 23.59 -9.47
N PHE A 309 -17.62 24.10 -9.07
CA PHE A 309 -18.66 23.28 -8.46
C PHE A 309 -19.25 22.23 -9.41
N LYS A 310 -19.37 22.53 -10.71
CA LYS A 310 -19.69 21.54 -11.76
C LYS A 310 -18.57 20.51 -12.00
N ARG A 311 -17.41 20.61 -11.33
CA ARG A 311 -16.16 19.86 -11.57
C ARG A 311 -15.53 20.09 -12.94
N GLU A 312 -15.91 21.16 -13.65
CA GLU A 312 -15.31 21.60 -14.92
C GLU A 312 -14.01 22.41 -14.63
N LEU A 313 -13.07 21.78 -13.91
CA LEU A 313 -11.91 22.41 -13.27
C LEU A 313 -10.98 23.14 -14.27
N HIS A 314 -10.86 22.64 -15.50
CA HIS A 314 -10.08 23.32 -16.54
C HIS A 314 -10.73 24.64 -17.00
N ALA A 315 -12.06 24.69 -17.13
CA ALA A 315 -12.78 25.93 -17.44
C ALA A 315 -12.69 26.92 -16.28
N ALA A 316 -12.81 26.44 -15.04
CA ALA A 316 -12.60 27.24 -13.83
C ALA A 316 -11.21 27.88 -13.79
N ILE A 317 -10.14 27.10 -14.01
CA ILE A 317 -8.76 27.60 -14.02
C ILE A 317 -8.51 28.60 -15.17
N SER A 318 -9.19 28.44 -16.31
CA SER A 318 -9.16 29.41 -17.41
C SER A 318 -9.75 30.74 -16.98
N ASP A 319 -10.98 30.75 -16.46
CA ASP A 319 -11.65 31.97 -15.99
C ASP A 319 -10.90 32.66 -14.85
N PHE A 320 -10.40 31.92 -13.86
CA PHE A 320 -9.57 32.51 -12.79
C PHE A 320 -8.24 33.07 -13.31
N THR A 321 -7.66 32.49 -14.36
CA THR A 321 -6.45 33.04 -14.98
C THR A 321 -6.76 34.32 -15.74
N LEU A 322 -7.84 34.37 -16.52
CA LEU A 322 -8.31 35.61 -17.16
C LEU A 322 -8.60 36.71 -16.12
N ALA A 323 -9.16 36.37 -14.95
CA ALA A 323 -9.40 37.31 -13.86
C ALA A 323 -8.09 37.87 -13.27
N ILE A 324 -7.10 37.02 -13.02
CA ILE A 324 -5.77 37.41 -12.54
C ILE A 324 -5.04 38.27 -13.59
N ASP A 325 -5.13 37.91 -14.87
CA ASP A 325 -4.52 38.66 -15.96
C ASP A 325 -5.19 40.03 -16.15
N SER A 326 -6.46 40.20 -15.73
CA SER A 326 -7.17 41.49 -15.74
C SER A 326 -6.87 42.34 -14.51
N ASN A 327 -6.83 41.70 -13.34
CA ASN A 327 -6.55 42.34 -12.06
C ASN A 327 -5.62 41.43 -11.23
N PRO A 328 -4.29 41.63 -11.33
CA PRO A 328 -3.32 40.83 -10.58
C PRO A 328 -3.50 40.91 -9.06
N SER A 329 -4.18 41.95 -8.55
CA SER A 329 -4.50 42.16 -7.14
C SER A 329 -5.76 41.43 -6.66
N ALA A 330 -6.45 40.67 -7.52
CA ALA A 330 -7.63 39.90 -7.15
C ALA A 330 -7.27 38.63 -6.34
N GLY A 331 -7.00 38.80 -5.03
CA GLY A 331 -6.60 37.70 -4.12
C GLY A 331 -7.52 36.48 -4.13
N GLU A 332 -8.84 36.69 -4.24
CA GLU A 332 -9.83 35.61 -4.36
C GLU A 332 -9.64 34.78 -5.64
N ALA A 333 -9.24 35.39 -6.77
CA ALA A 333 -8.94 34.64 -8.00
C ALA A 333 -7.71 33.73 -7.82
N TRP A 334 -6.68 34.19 -7.10
CA TRP A 334 -5.54 33.36 -6.70
C TRP A 334 -5.96 32.21 -5.77
N LYS A 335 -6.78 32.48 -4.74
CA LYS A 335 -7.33 31.47 -3.82
C LYS A 335 -8.08 30.37 -4.59
N ARG A 336 -9.04 30.77 -5.43
CA ARG A 336 -9.90 29.87 -6.21
C ARG A 336 -9.13 29.08 -7.27
N ARG A 337 -8.18 29.70 -7.97
CA ARG A 337 -7.30 28.97 -8.91
C ARG A 337 -6.42 27.96 -8.19
N GLY A 338 -5.90 28.31 -7.01
CA GLY A 338 -5.17 27.40 -6.14
C GLY A 338 -5.99 26.17 -5.75
N GLN A 339 -7.23 26.37 -5.30
CA GLN A 339 -8.17 25.29 -4.98
C GLN A 339 -8.49 24.40 -6.19
N ALA A 340 -8.80 24.99 -7.36
CA ALA A 340 -9.10 24.23 -8.56
C ALA A 340 -7.87 23.43 -9.08
N ARG A 341 -6.66 24.01 -8.99
CA ARG A 341 -5.40 23.32 -9.28
C ARG A 341 -5.11 22.19 -8.31
N ALA A 342 -5.41 22.37 -7.01
CA ALA A 342 -5.30 21.31 -6.02
C ALA A 342 -6.25 20.14 -6.31
N ALA A 343 -7.47 20.41 -6.78
CA ALA A 343 -8.43 19.39 -7.18
C ALA A 343 -8.00 18.61 -8.44
N LEU A 344 -7.23 19.22 -9.34
CA LEU A 344 -6.55 18.53 -10.46
C LEU A 344 -5.24 17.83 -10.06
N GLY A 345 -4.76 17.98 -8.83
CA GLY A 345 -3.47 17.43 -8.39
C GLY A 345 -2.24 18.23 -8.85
N GLU A 346 -2.41 19.47 -9.35
CA GLU A 346 -1.30 20.37 -9.69
C GLU A 346 -0.66 21.02 -8.45
N SER A 347 -0.33 20.22 -7.42
CA SER A 347 -0.03 20.69 -6.06
C SER A 347 1.00 21.81 -5.96
N VAL A 348 2.08 21.79 -6.77
CA VAL A 348 3.10 22.85 -6.77
C VAL A 348 2.50 24.19 -7.22
N LYS A 349 1.72 24.20 -8.31
CA LYS A 349 1.04 25.42 -8.82
C LYS A 349 -0.06 25.89 -7.85
N ALA A 350 -0.73 24.95 -7.19
CA ALA A 350 -1.72 25.25 -6.17
C ALA A 350 -1.09 25.94 -4.95
N VAL A 351 0.04 25.43 -4.44
CA VAL A 351 0.77 26.05 -3.32
C VAL A 351 1.30 27.44 -3.70
N THR A 352 1.78 27.66 -4.93
CA THR A 352 2.19 29.00 -5.36
C THR A 352 1.02 29.98 -5.48
N ASP A 353 -0.14 29.54 -5.98
CA ASP A 353 -1.33 30.39 -6.07
C ASP A 353 -1.89 30.73 -4.67
N LEU A 354 -1.96 29.74 -3.76
CA LEU A 354 -2.40 29.96 -2.37
C LEU A 354 -1.40 30.81 -1.58
N ALA A 355 -0.09 30.70 -1.85
CA ALA A 355 0.90 31.60 -1.29
C ALA A 355 0.73 33.03 -1.79
N LYS A 356 0.37 33.25 -3.07
CA LYS A 356 0.01 34.57 -3.58
C LYS A 356 -1.28 35.12 -3.00
N ALA A 357 -2.29 34.27 -2.76
CA ALA A 357 -3.51 34.70 -2.07
C ALA A 357 -3.21 35.21 -0.64
N LEU A 358 -2.25 34.60 0.08
CA LEU A 358 -1.79 35.08 1.39
C LEU A 358 -1.01 36.41 1.34
N GLU A 359 -0.49 36.87 0.19
CA GLU A 359 0.08 38.22 0.08
C GLU A 359 -1.01 39.31 0.14
N PHE A 360 -2.26 38.96 -0.19
CA PHE A 360 -3.43 39.84 -0.09
C PHE A 360 -4.20 39.65 1.22
N GLU A 361 -4.27 38.43 1.76
CA GLU A 361 -4.90 38.11 3.05
C GLU A 361 -3.94 37.38 4.03
N PRO A 362 -2.96 38.06 4.66
CA PRO A 362 -1.87 37.40 5.41
C PRO A 362 -2.30 36.50 6.59
N ASN A 363 -3.49 36.73 7.15
CA ASN A 363 -4.01 35.99 8.32
C ASN A 363 -5.23 35.10 7.96
N SER A 364 -5.45 34.79 6.68
CA SER A 364 -6.63 34.05 6.22
C SER A 364 -6.55 32.57 6.61
N ALA A 365 -7.32 32.19 7.65
CA ALA A 365 -7.33 30.83 8.17
C ALA A 365 -7.74 29.79 7.10
N ASP A 366 -8.69 30.12 6.22
CA ASP A 366 -9.08 29.33 5.05
C ASP A 366 -7.89 28.98 4.15
N ILE A 367 -7.10 29.99 3.78
CA ILE A 367 -6.03 29.83 2.79
C ILE A 367 -4.87 29.05 3.41
N LEU A 368 -4.60 29.26 4.71
CA LEU A 368 -3.66 28.46 5.50
C LEU A 368 -4.12 27.00 5.63
N HIS A 369 -5.42 26.75 5.84
CA HIS A 369 -6.02 25.42 5.91
C HIS A 369 -5.85 24.66 4.59
N GLU A 370 -6.27 25.27 3.48
CA GLU A 370 -6.18 24.68 2.14
C GLU A 370 -4.72 24.45 1.73
N LYS A 371 -3.86 25.45 1.88
CA LYS A 371 -2.42 25.33 1.58
C LYS A 371 -1.76 24.24 2.41
N GLY A 372 -2.14 24.13 3.69
CA GLY A 372 -1.74 23.05 4.58
C GLY A 372 -2.17 21.66 4.11
N ILE A 373 -3.43 21.50 3.69
CA ILE A 373 -3.96 20.26 3.11
C ILE A 373 -3.25 19.89 1.79
N VAL A 374 -2.97 20.86 0.92
CA VAL A 374 -2.25 20.62 -0.34
C VAL A 374 -0.81 20.19 -0.05
N ASN A 375 -0.11 20.87 0.87
CA ASN A 375 1.22 20.46 1.31
C ASN A 375 1.20 19.05 1.91
N PHE A 376 0.21 18.70 2.75
CA PHE A 376 0.07 17.36 3.31
C PHE A 376 -0.13 16.29 2.22
N LYS A 377 -1.06 16.52 1.28
CA LYS A 377 -1.31 15.64 0.12
C LYS A 377 -0.07 15.48 -0.78
N PHE A 378 0.75 16.52 -0.88
CA PHE A 378 2.03 16.51 -1.61
C PHE A 378 3.22 15.95 -0.80
N LYS A 379 2.99 15.49 0.43
CA LYS A 379 4.00 14.95 1.38
C LYS A 379 5.03 15.97 1.88
N GLU A 380 4.71 17.26 1.76
CA GLU A 380 5.44 18.37 2.36
C GLU A 380 5.02 18.58 3.83
N PHE A 381 5.24 17.55 4.65
CA PHE A 381 4.67 17.47 6.00
C PHE A 381 5.07 18.64 6.91
N GLU A 382 6.33 19.07 6.89
CA GLU A 382 6.81 20.23 7.67
C GLU A 382 6.11 21.54 7.28
N ALA A 383 5.94 21.77 5.96
CA ALA A 383 5.21 22.94 5.46
C ALA A 383 3.72 22.86 5.82
N ALA A 384 3.12 21.67 5.71
CA ALA A 384 1.75 21.43 6.14
C ALA A 384 1.56 21.70 7.63
N ALA A 385 2.42 21.15 8.50
CA ALA A 385 2.37 21.36 9.94
C ALA A 385 2.52 22.85 10.30
N LYS A 386 3.41 23.59 9.61
CA LYS A 386 3.55 25.03 9.78
C LYS A 386 2.29 25.80 9.36
N ASP A 387 1.77 25.57 8.16
CA ASP A 387 0.58 26.27 7.65
C ASP A 387 -0.66 25.96 8.50
N LEU A 388 -0.85 24.69 8.90
CA LEU A 388 -1.96 24.26 9.74
C LEU A 388 -1.82 24.73 11.19
N SER A 389 -0.61 24.84 11.73
CA SER A 389 -0.38 25.48 13.04
C SER A 389 -0.76 26.96 13.01
N SER A 390 -0.41 27.68 11.94
CA SER A 390 -0.86 29.06 11.74
C SER A 390 -2.39 29.15 11.60
N CYS A 391 -3.00 28.24 10.84
CA CYS A 391 -4.46 28.15 10.72
C CYS A 391 -5.16 28.03 12.08
N VAL A 392 -4.78 27.03 12.91
CA VAL A 392 -5.45 26.80 14.22
C VAL A 392 -5.15 27.87 15.28
N ASN A 393 -4.15 28.73 15.04
CA ASN A 393 -3.91 29.91 15.88
C ASN A 393 -4.88 31.05 15.56
N PHE A 394 -5.26 31.23 14.29
CA PHE A 394 -6.24 32.23 13.85
C PHE A 394 -7.68 31.73 14.01
N ASP A 395 -8.00 30.52 13.56
CA ASP A 395 -9.27 29.84 13.82
C ASP A 395 -9.06 28.60 14.70
N LYS A 396 -9.23 28.81 16.01
CA LYS A 396 -9.13 27.74 17.02
C LYS A 396 -10.24 26.70 16.90
N GLY A 397 -11.37 27.02 16.24
CA GLY A 397 -12.51 26.15 16.01
C GLY A 397 -12.39 25.23 14.79
N ASN A 398 -11.32 25.35 14.00
CA ASN A 398 -11.17 24.53 12.78
C ASN A 398 -10.77 23.08 13.10
N LYS A 399 -11.76 22.24 13.44
CA LYS A 399 -11.61 20.79 13.69
C LYS A 399 -10.90 20.04 12.55
N SER A 400 -11.06 20.49 11.30
CA SER A 400 -10.39 19.92 10.13
C SER A 400 -8.90 20.27 10.13
N ALA A 401 -8.53 21.53 10.39
CA ALA A 401 -7.14 21.96 10.48
C ALA A 401 -6.41 21.25 11.63
N HIS A 402 -7.02 21.11 12.81
CA HIS A 402 -6.47 20.30 13.92
C HIS A 402 -6.25 18.84 13.52
N THR A 403 -7.17 18.25 12.75
CA THR A 403 -7.05 16.85 12.28
C THR A 403 -5.93 16.66 11.27
N TYR A 404 -5.81 17.55 10.26
CA TYR A 404 -4.69 17.50 9.32
C TYR A 404 -3.35 17.87 9.97
N LEU A 405 -3.35 18.75 10.98
CA LEU A 405 -2.16 19.07 11.77
C LEU A 405 -1.67 17.82 12.51
N GLY A 406 -2.57 17.04 13.11
CA GLY A 406 -2.25 15.75 13.71
C GLY A 406 -1.59 14.78 12.72
N LEU A 407 -2.15 14.65 11.51
CA LEU A 407 -1.57 13.79 10.46
C LEU A 407 -0.19 14.26 9.97
N ALA A 408 0.01 15.57 9.83
CA ALA A 408 1.31 16.14 9.45
C ALA A 408 2.36 15.91 10.55
N LEU A 409 2.02 16.20 11.81
CA LEU A 409 2.88 15.97 12.98
C LEU A 409 3.23 14.48 13.16
N ALA A 410 2.27 13.57 12.99
CA ALA A 410 2.53 12.13 13.02
C ALA A 410 3.52 11.71 11.93
N SER A 411 3.43 12.29 10.73
CA SER A 411 4.37 12.02 9.62
C SER A 411 5.79 12.56 9.90
N ILE A 412 5.89 13.65 10.68
CA ILE A 412 7.13 14.25 11.22
C ILE A 412 7.64 13.52 12.48
N GLY A 413 6.92 12.51 12.98
CA GLY A 413 7.27 11.76 14.19
C GLY A 413 6.97 12.48 15.51
N GLU A 414 6.23 13.59 15.48
CA GLU A 414 5.84 14.42 16.62
C GLU A 414 4.58 13.87 17.31
N TYR A 415 4.61 12.58 17.67
CA TYR A 415 3.42 11.79 18.00
C TYR A 415 2.57 12.35 19.16
N LYS A 416 3.21 12.95 20.18
CA LYS A 416 2.48 13.58 21.30
C LYS A 416 1.69 14.81 20.86
N LYS A 417 2.31 15.68 20.04
CA LYS A 417 1.65 16.85 19.46
C LYS A 417 0.55 16.44 18.48
N ALA A 418 0.72 15.30 17.79
CA ALA A 418 -0.31 14.71 16.93
C ALA A 418 -1.52 14.20 17.73
N GLU A 419 -1.29 13.48 18.83
CA GLU A 419 -2.32 13.04 19.77
C GLU A 419 -3.10 14.25 20.32
N GLU A 420 -2.40 15.29 20.78
CA GLU A 420 -3.02 16.54 21.23
C GLU A 420 -3.87 17.24 20.14
N ALA A 421 -3.40 17.27 18.89
CA ALA A 421 -4.11 17.93 17.79
C ALA A 421 -5.41 17.17 17.44
N HIS A 422 -5.36 15.84 17.37
CA HIS A 422 -6.57 15.03 17.19
C HIS A 422 -7.54 15.15 18.36
N MET A 423 -7.05 15.17 19.61
CA MET A 423 -7.90 15.39 20.78
C MET A 423 -8.54 16.79 20.80
N LYS A 424 -7.85 17.83 20.30
CA LYS A 424 -8.44 19.17 20.11
C LYS A 424 -9.57 19.15 19.08
N ALA A 425 -9.41 18.45 17.95
CA ALA A 425 -10.47 18.29 16.96
C ALA A 425 -11.73 17.59 17.54
N ILE A 426 -11.52 16.52 18.32
CA ILE A 426 -12.61 15.79 19.01
C ILE A 426 -13.26 16.64 20.11
N HIS A 427 -12.50 17.49 20.82
CA HIS A 427 -13.06 18.39 21.83
C HIS A 427 -13.92 19.52 21.23
N ILE A 428 -13.59 19.98 20.03
CA ILE A 428 -14.37 20.98 19.28
C ILE A 428 -15.67 20.37 18.75
N ASP A 429 -15.62 19.14 18.24
CA ASP A 429 -16.80 18.39 17.79
C ASP A 429 -16.64 16.89 18.09
N PRO A 430 -17.26 16.39 19.18
CA PRO A 430 -17.21 14.98 19.54
C PRO A 430 -17.80 14.03 18.49
N ASN A 431 -18.63 14.55 17.56
CA ASN A 431 -19.25 13.77 16.49
C ASN A 431 -18.41 13.73 15.21
N PHE A 432 -17.21 14.33 15.19
CA PHE A 432 -16.36 14.38 14.01
C PHE A 432 -15.62 13.04 13.78
N VAL A 433 -16.30 12.13 13.07
CA VAL A 433 -15.89 10.74 12.76
C VAL A 433 -14.44 10.64 12.25
N GLU A 434 -14.00 11.57 11.39
CA GLU A 434 -12.65 11.58 10.83
C GLU A 434 -11.56 11.78 11.90
N ALA A 435 -11.81 12.62 12.91
CA ALA A 435 -10.82 12.84 13.98
C ALA A 435 -10.63 11.59 14.84
N TRP A 436 -11.73 10.89 15.18
CA TRP A 436 -11.68 9.58 15.84
C TRP A 436 -10.97 8.54 14.99
N ALA A 437 -11.22 8.50 13.67
CA ALA A 437 -10.59 7.56 12.75
C ALA A 437 -9.07 7.77 12.68
N HIS A 438 -8.64 9.03 12.56
CA HIS A 438 -7.22 9.37 12.49
C HIS A 438 -6.49 9.16 13.82
N LEU A 439 -7.14 9.43 14.97
CA LEU A 439 -6.60 9.11 16.29
C LEU A 439 -6.46 7.60 16.51
N ALA A 440 -7.46 6.81 16.12
CA ALA A 440 -7.39 5.35 16.15
C ALA A 440 -6.25 4.80 15.29
N GLN A 441 -6.05 5.36 14.09
CA GLN A 441 -4.94 4.99 13.22
C GLN A 441 -3.59 5.35 13.84
N LEU A 442 -3.45 6.54 14.44
CA LEU A 442 -2.24 6.97 15.16
C LEU A 442 -1.90 5.98 16.29
N TYR A 443 -2.87 5.64 17.15
CA TYR A 443 -2.64 4.66 18.21
C TYR A 443 -2.31 3.25 17.69
N LYS A 444 -2.95 2.80 16.61
CA LYS A 444 -2.61 1.53 15.94
C LYS A 444 -1.17 1.53 15.43
N ASP A 445 -0.75 2.60 14.78
CA ASP A 445 0.60 2.72 14.18
C ASP A 445 1.69 2.99 15.24
N LEU A 446 1.30 3.45 16.43
CA LEU A 446 2.10 3.45 17.65
C LEU A 446 2.06 2.11 18.42
N GLY A 447 1.23 1.13 18.03
CA GLY A 447 1.10 -0.16 18.71
C GLY A 447 0.19 -0.17 19.95
N ASN A 448 -0.41 0.97 20.31
CA ASN A 448 -1.35 1.09 21.44
C ASN A 448 -2.74 0.56 21.06
N SER A 449 -2.87 -0.76 21.04
CA SER A 449 -4.11 -1.46 20.70
C SER A 449 -5.30 -1.11 21.60
N ALA A 450 -5.07 -0.80 22.88
CA ALA A 450 -6.13 -0.46 23.83
C ALA A 450 -6.81 0.88 23.48
N LYS A 451 -6.03 1.97 23.38
CA LYS A 451 -6.58 3.28 22.99
C LYS A 451 -7.15 3.26 21.55
N ALA A 452 -6.55 2.48 20.65
CA ALA A 452 -7.05 2.33 19.29
C ALA A 452 -8.43 1.63 19.24
N LEU A 453 -8.65 0.58 20.05
CA LEU A 453 -9.96 -0.06 20.20
C LEU A 453 -11.00 0.88 20.82
N GLU A 454 -10.61 1.69 21.81
CA GLU A 454 -11.47 2.70 22.44
C GLU A 454 -11.94 3.76 21.43
N CYS A 455 -11.02 4.34 20.65
CA CYS A 455 -11.36 5.32 19.61
C CYS A 455 -12.27 4.72 18.53
N LEU A 456 -12.06 3.46 18.14
CA LEU A 456 -12.92 2.73 17.19
C LEU A 456 -14.25 2.25 17.80
N HIS A 457 -14.38 2.26 19.13
CA HIS A 457 -15.65 2.06 19.80
C HIS A 457 -16.45 3.36 19.80
N GLN A 458 -15.85 4.49 20.20
CA GLN A 458 -16.47 5.81 20.16
C GLN A 458 -16.94 6.17 18.74
N LEU A 459 -16.08 5.99 17.74
CA LEU A 459 -16.41 6.22 16.33
C LEU A 459 -17.70 5.50 15.91
N LEU A 460 -17.82 4.21 16.25
CA LEU A 460 -18.95 3.37 15.88
C LEU A 460 -20.16 3.50 16.82
N GLN A 461 -20.06 4.30 17.90
CA GLN A 461 -21.22 4.84 18.62
C GLN A 461 -21.74 6.11 17.92
N THR A 462 -20.86 6.98 17.44
CA THR A 462 -21.21 8.20 16.69
C THR A 462 -21.85 7.88 15.33
N ASP A 463 -21.23 7.00 14.54
CA ASP A 463 -21.77 6.52 13.27
C ASP A 463 -21.64 4.99 13.17
N GLY A 464 -22.71 4.30 13.58
CA GLY A 464 -22.84 2.85 13.46
C GLY A 464 -22.95 2.34 12.01
N GLY A 465 -23.13 3.22 11.02
CA GLY A 465 -23.13 2.92 9.58
C GLY A 465 -21.77 3.09 8.91
N TYR A 466 -20.74 3.61 9.61
CA TYR A 466 -19.42 3.86 9.04
C TYR A 466 -18.66 2.54 8.75
N ALA A 467 -18.88 1.96 7.57
CA ALA A 467 -18.29 0.69 7.11
C ALA A 467 -16.76 0.61 7.33
N LYS A 468 -16.05 1.72 7.07
CA LYS A 468 -14.60 1.84 7.26
C LYS A 468 -14.17 1.71 8.73
N GLY A 469 -15.02 2.04 9.70
CA GLY A 469 -14.76 1.85 11.12
C GLY A 469 -14.71 0.37 11.48
N TYR A 470 -15.65 -0.42 10.95
CA TYR A 470 -15.61 -1.89 11.08
C TYR A 470 -14.41 -2.51 10.38
N HIS A 471 -14.00 -1.99 9.21
CA HIS A 471 -12.73 -2.38 8.58
C HIS A 471 -11.55 -2.12 9.53
N MET A 472 -11.40 -0.89 10.02
CA MET A 472 -10.27 -0.50 10.88
C MET A 472 -10.23 -1.29 12.20
N ARG A 473 -11.39 -1.57 12.81
CA ARG A 473 -11.49 -2.40 14.03
C ARG A 473 -11.22 -3.87 13.73
N GLY A 474 -11.72 -4.40 12.61
CA GLY A 474 -11.40 -5.73 12.12
C GLY A 474 -9.90 -5.93 11.82
N LEU A 475 -9.24 -4.95 11.20
CA LEU A 475 -7.80 -4.94 10.94
C LEU A 475 -6.98 -4.89 12.24
N LEU A 476 -7.40 -4.10 13.23
CA LEU A 476 -6.75 -4.06 14.54
C LEU A 476 -6.93 -5.39 15.30
N LEU A 477 -8.15 -5.95 15.31
CA LEU A 477 -8.47 -7.24 15.92
C LEU A 477 -7.73 -8.40 15.23
N HIS A 478 -7.55 -8.34 13.92
CA HIS A 478 -6.69 -9.25 13.15
C HIS A 478 -5.24 -9.14 13.63
N GLY A 479 -4.68 -7.92 13.67
CA GLY A 479 -3.28 -7.67 14.03
C GLY A 479 -2.89 -8.12 15.44
N ILE A 480 -3.84 -8.13 16.39
CA ILE A 480 -3.62 -8.63 17.77
C ILE A 480 -3.93 -10.14 17.94
N GLY A 481 -4.29 -10.87 16.88
CA GLY A 481 -4.62 -12.29 16.95
C GLY A 481 -6.02 -12.58 17.52
N ASN A 482 -6.95 -11.63 17.47
CA ASN A 482 -8.37 -11.83 17.80
C ASN A 482 -9.23 -12.02 16.55
N HIS A 483 -8.86 -13.02 15.75
CA HIS A 483 -9.53 -13.37 14.49
C HIS A 483 -11.05 -13.62 14.64
N ARG A 484 -11.52 -14.15 15.79
CA ARG A 484 -12.95 -14.41 16.00
C ARG A 484 -13.80 -13.14 16.11
N ASN A 485 -13.28 -12.08 16.75
CA ASN A 485 -13.97 -10.79 16.78
C ASN A 485 -13.73 -9.99 15.49
N ALA A 486 -12.55 -10.11 14.88
CA ALA A 486 -12.29 -9.56 13.54
C ALA A 486 -13.29 -10.08 12.49
N ILE A 487 -13.60 -11.38 12.48
CA ILE A 487 -14.63 -11.96 11.58
C ILE A 487 -16.01 -11.33 11.78
N LYS A 488 -16.39 -10.97 13.01
CA LYS A 488 -17.67 -10.29 13.29
C LYS A 488 -17.67 -8.90 12.67
N ASP A 489 -16.68 -8.06 13.02
CA ASP A 489 -16.58 -6.68 12.52
C ASP A 489 -16.47 -6.63 11.00
N LEU A 490 -15.57 -7.41 10.40
CA LEU A 490 -15.39 -7.46 8.94
C LEU A 490 -16.64 -7.98 8.23
N SER A 491 -17.47 -8.81 8.88
CA SER A 491 -18.77 -9.21 8.31
C SER A 491 -19.81 -8.10 8.37
N VAL A 492 -19.83 -7.27 9.41
CA VAL A 492 -20.70 -6.06 9.44
C VAL A 492 -20.23 -5.05 8.40
N GLY A 493 -18.91 -4.83 8.28
CA GLY A 493 -18.32 -4.02 7.21
C GLY A 493 -18.77 -4.48 5.82
N LEU A 494 -18.74 -5.80 5.57
CA LEU A 494 -19.19 -6.41 4.29
C LEU A 494 -20.72 -6.46 4.11
N THR A 495 -21.53 -6.17 5.13
CA THR A 495 -22.98 -5.91 4.95
C THR A 495 -23.29 -4.45 4.60
N LEU A 496 -22.35 -3.53 4.88
CA LEU A 496 -22.47 -2.11 4.56
C LEU A 496 -21.80 -1.77 3.21
N ASP A 497 -20.64 -2.36 2.94
CA ASP A 497 -19.90 -2.29 1.68
C ASP A 497 -19.50 -3.71 1.24
N SER A 498 -20.33 -4.35 0.42
CA SER A 498 -20.07 -5.72 -0.06
C SER A 498 -18.94 -5.81 -1.09
N GLY A 499 -18.47 -4.68 -1.64
CA GLY A 499 -17.35 -4.62 -2.59
C GLY A 499 -15.98 -4.52 -1.94
N ASN A 500 -15.93 -4.50 -0.60
CA ASN A 500 -14.72 -4.16 0.14
C ASN A 500 -13.65 -5.26 0.10
N VAL A 501 -12.76 -5.20 -0.90
CA VAL A 501 -11.65 -6.15 -1.10
C VAL A 501 -10.72 -6.26 0.12
N GLU A 502 -10.53 -5.18 0.88
CA GLU A 502 -9.73 -5.20 2.13
C GLU A 502 -10.40 -6.07 3.19
N CYS A 503 -11.71 -5.90 3.41
CA CYS A 503 -12.47 -6.72 4.35
C CYS A 503 -12.60 -8.18 3.91
N LEU A 504 -12.77 -8.45 2.61
CA LEU A 504 -12.76 -9.83 2.08
C LEU A 504 -11.42 -10.51 2.35
N TYR A 505 -10.30 -9.87 1.99
CA TYR A 505 -8.96 -10.40 2.23
C TYR A 505 -8.68 -10.64 3.73
N LEU A 506 -9.00 -9.67 4.59
CA LEU A 506 -8.79 -9.78 6.04
C LEU A 506 -9.72 -10.81 6.70
N ARG A 507 -10.95 -10.99 6.23
CA ARG A 507 -11.87 -11.99 6.78
C ARG A 507 -11.48 -13.40 6.32
N GLY A 508 -11.08 -13.55 5.05
CA GLY A 508 -10.47 -14.79 4.55
C GLY A 508 -9.22 -15.18 5.33
N SER A 509 -8.35 -14.20 5.62
CA SER A 509 -7.18 -14.35 6.52
C SER A 509 -7.57 -14.83 7.92
N CYS A 510 -8.59 -14.24 8.54
CA CYS A 510 -9.06 -14.67 9.85
C CYS A 510 -9.62 -16.10 9.82
N TYR A 511 -10.44 -16.45 8.82
CA TYR A 511 -10.97 -17.81 8.65
C TYR A 511 -9.84 -18.84 8.44
N HIS A 512 -8.82 -18.51 7.64
CA HIS A 512 -7.63 -19.33 7.44
C HIS A 512 -6.92 -19.58 8.78
N ALA A 513 -6.66 -18.53 9.56
CA ALA A 513 -5.99 -18.65 10.85
C ALA A 513 -6.75 -19.53 11.86
N ILE A 514 -8.09 -19.46 11.91
CA ILE A 514 -8.89 -20.31 12.82
C ILE A 514 -9.23 -21.71 12.28
N GLY A 515 -8.83 -22.03 11.05
CA GLY A 515 -9.03 -23.35 10.44
C GLY A 515 -10.36 -23.55 9.69
N GLU A 516 -11.11 -22.48 9.41
CA GLU A 516 -12.37 -22.52 8.65
C GLU A 516 -12.12 -22.35 7.15
N TYR A 517 -11.29 -23.24 6.58
CA TYR A 517 -10.74 -23.12 5.22
C TYR A 517 -11.78 -22.97 4.10
N LYS A 518 -13.01 -23.46 4.31
CA LYS A 518 -14.12 -23.31 3.36
C LYS A 518 -14.43 -21.83 3.12
N ASP A 519 -14.65 -21.09 4.20
CA ASP A 519 -15.06 -19.69 4.13
C ASP A 519 -13.84 -18.78 3.89
N ALA A 520 -12.64 -19.22 4.28
CA ALA A 520 -11.38 -18.61 3.83
C ALA A 520 -11.25 -18.61 2.29
N VAL A 521 -11.35 -19.78 1.65
CA VAL A 521 -11.26 -19.91 0.19
C VAL A 521 -12.36 -19.12 -0.51
N LYS A 522 -13.60 -19.14 0.04
CA LYS A 522 -14.73 -18.35 -0.48
C LYS A 522 -14.45 -16.85 -0.47
N ASP A 523 -13.93 -16.30 0.64
CA ASP A 523 -13.63 -14.87 0.76
C ASP A 523 -12.43 -14.46 -0.12
N TYR A 524 -11.43 -15.33 -0.29
CA TYR A 524 -10.33 -15.08 -1.22
C TYR A 524 -10.77 -15.12 -2.68
N ASP A 525 -11.66 -16.04 -3.08
CA ASP A 525 -12.24 -16.05 -4.43
C ASP A 525 -13.09 -14.79 -4.67
N ALA A 526 -13.93 -14.41 -3.70
CA ALA A 526 -14.67 -13.16 -3.77
C ALA A 526 -13.76 -11.92 -3.89
N ALA A 527 -12.59 -11.91 -3.25
CA ALA A 527 -11.61 -10.83 -3.38
C ALA A 527 -10.95 -10.78 -4.77
N LEU A 528 -10.71 -11.95 -5.39
CA LEU A 528 -10.17 -12.08 -6.75
C LEU A 528 -11.18 -11.63 -7.82
N ASP A 529 -12.49 -11.80 -7.57
CA ASP A 529 -13.57 -11.42 -8.49
C ASP A 529 -13.95 -9.92 -8.46
N VAL A 530 -13.38 -9.10 -7.56
CA VAL A 530 -13.70 -7.65 -7.48
C VAL A 530 -13.09 -6.88 -8.65
N GLU A 531 -13.90 -6.06 -9.35
CA GLU A 531 -13.39 -5.06 -10.30
C GLU A 531 -12.76 -3.88 -9.55
N LEU A 532 -11.50 -3.53 -9.87
CA LEU A 532 -10.69 -2.57 -9.10
C LEU A 532 -10.34 -1.29 -9.86
N ASP A 533 -10.39 -0.19 -9.13
CA ASP A 533 -10.04 1.19 -9.52
C ASP A 533 -8.55 1.53 -9.34
N SER A 534 -7.79 0.76 -8.54
CA SER A 534 -6.42 1.12 -8.14
C SER A 534 -5.41 -0.04 -8.13
N MET A 535 -4.17 0.28 -8.48
CA MET A 535 -3.03 -0.64 -8.42
C MET A 535 -2.66 -1.08 -6.99
N GLU A 536 -3.02 -0.29 -5.97
CA GLU A 536 -2.74 -0.65 -4.57
C GLU A 536 -3.68 -1.78 -4.12
N LYS A 537 -4.96 -1.71 -4.48
CA LYS A 537 -5.93 -2.79 -4.24
C LYS A 537 -5.60 -4.04 -5.04
N PHE A 538 -5.01 -3.91 -6.24
CA PHE A 538 -4.58 -5.05 -7.06
C PHE A 538 -3.53 -5.94 -6.36
N VAL A 539 -2.68 -5.36 -5.49
CA VAL A 539 -1.76 -6.15 -4.66
C VAL A 539 -2.51 -7.07 -3.67
N LEU A 540 -3.69 -6.67 -3.19
CA LEU A 540 -4.53 -7.52 -2.33
C LEU A 540 -5.12 -8.72 -3.09
N GLN A 541 -5.40 -8.58 -4.40
CA GLN A 541 -5.79 -9.72 -5.24
C GLN A 541 -4.62 -10.69 -5.45
N CYS A 542 -3.43 -10.18 -5.74
CA CYS A 542 -2.21 -11.00 -5.78
C CYS A 542 -2.00 -11.74 -4.45
N LEU A 543 -2.18 -11.08 -3.31
CA LEU A 543 -2.08 -11.73 -1.99
C LEU A 543 -3.21 -12.74 -1.74
N ALA A 544 -4.47 -12.44 -2.10
CA ALA A 544 -5.61 -13.35 -1.96
C ALA A 544 -5.38 -14.66 -2.73
N PHE A 545 -4.74 -14.60 -3.90
CA PHE A 545 -4.31 -15.78 -4.65
C PHE A 545 -3.36 -16.67 -3.83
N TYR A 546 -2.22 -16.14 -3.38
CA TYR A 546 -1.23 -16.94 -2.64
C TYR A 546 -1.83 -17.49 -1.34
N GLN A 547 -2.65 -16.68 -0.68
CA GLN A 547 -3.31 -17.05 0.56
C GLN A 547 -4.39 -18.13 0.41
N LYS A 548 -5.12 -18.15 -0.70
CA LYS A 548 -6.00 -19.26 -1.07
C LYS A 548 -5.20 -20.56 -1.24
N GLU A 549 -4.08 -20.53 -1.94
CA GLU A 549 -3.26 -21.74 -2.16
C GLU A 549 -2.64 -22.25 -0.85
N ILE A 550 -2.10 -21.38 0.01
CA ILE A 550 -1.59 -21.78 1.33
C ILE A 550 -2.72 -22.29 2.25
N ALA A 551 -3.95 -21.76 2.11
CA ALA A 551 -5.13 -22.29 2.80
C ALA A 551 -5.48 -23.71 2.32
N LEU A 552 -5.41 -23.97 1.01
CA LEU A 552 -5.62 -25.31 0.43
C LEU A 552 -4.52 -26.30 0.86
N TYR A 553 -3.25 -25.87 0.83
CA TYR A 553 -2.12 -26.66 1.34
C TYR A 553 -2.32 -27.06 2.81
N THR A 554 -2.58 -26.09 3.67
CA THR A 554 -2.78 -26.31 5.12
C THR A 554 -4.00 -27.21 5.37
N ALA A 555 -5.10 -26.99 4.65
CA ALA A 555 -6.28 -27.85 4.68
C ALA A 555 -5.98 -29.30 4.26
N SER A 556 -5.06 -29.51 3.32
CA SER A 556 -4.66 -30.84 2.85
C SER A 556 -3.90 -31.64 3.93
N LYS A 557 -3.05 -30.95 4.71
CA LYS A 557 -2.18 -31.47 5.78
C LYS A 557 -2.86 -31.57 7.16
N LEU A 558 -4.15 -31.19 7.31
CA LEU A 558 -4.84 -31.11 8.61
C LEU A 558 -4.75 -32.37 9.48
N ASN A 559 -4.94 -33.54 8.86
CA ASN A 559 -4.89 -34.84 9.55
C ASN A 559 -3.48 -35.46 9.54
N SER A 560 -2.51 -34.83 8.86
CA SER A 560 -1.12 -35.24 8.88
C SER A 560 -0.46 -34.81 10.20
N GLN A 561 0.53 -35.58 10.63
CA GLN A 561 1.36 -35.25 11.78
C GLN A 561 2.11 -33.93 11.53
N PHE A 562 2.21 -33.06 12.54
CA PHE A 562 2.70 -31.68 12.39
C PHE A 562 4.21 -31.57 12.09
N TRP A 563 4.97 -32.66 12.16
CA TRP A 563 6.34 -32.69 11.62
C TRP A 563 6.40 -32.94 10.10
N LEU A 564 5.27 -33.23 9.46
CA LEU A 564 5.10 -33.33 8.00
C LEU A 564 4.48 -32.06 7.38
N PHE A 565 4.40 -30.98 8.16
CA PHE A 565 4.08 -29.63 7.67
C PHE A 565 5.40 -28.91 7.38
N ASP A 566 5.67 -28.66 6.10
CA ASP A 566 6.92 -28.11 5.59
C ASP A 566 6.63 -27.25 4.34
N ILE A 567 6.42 -25.95 4.54
CA ILE A 567 6.19 -25.02 3.43
C ILE A 567 7.46 -24.89 2.56
N ASP A 568 8.65 -25.05 3.14
CA ASP A 568 9.90 -24.86 2.42
C ASP A 568 10.24 -26.02 1.49
N GLY A 569 9.86 -27.25 1.85
CA GLY A 569 9.97 -28.45 1.02
C GLY A 569 8.77 -28.74 0.11
N ASP A 570 7.52 -28.54 0.57
CA ASP A 570 6.32 -28.88 -0.22
C ASP A 570 5.91 -27.81 -1.25
N ILE A 571 6.25 -26.53 -1.03
CA ILE A 571 5.81 -25.42 -1.90
C ILE A 571 6.93 -24.99 -2.84
N ASP A 572 6.56 -24.86 -4.12
CA ASP A 572 7.45 -24.51 -5.22
C ASP A 572 8.27 -23.22 -4.97
N PRO A 573 9.58 -23.20 -5.28
CA PRO A 573 10.42 -22.03 -5.10
C PRO A 573 9.94 -20.75 -5.80
N LEU A 574 9.38 -20.85 -7.01
CA LEU A 574 8.85 -19.71 -7.78
C LEU A 574 7.56 -19.17 -7.14
N PHE A 575 6.71 -20.05 -6.59
CA PHE A 575 5.54 -19.63 -5.83
C PHE A 575 5.97 -18.84 -4.58
N LYS A 576 6.93 -19.36 -3.80
CA LYS A 576 7.43 -18.70 -2.58
C LYS A 576 8.05 -17.35 -2.89
N GLU A 577 8.85 -17.28 -3.96
CA GLU A 577 9.44 -16.03 -4.44
C GLU A 577 8.37 -14.99 -4.79
N TYR A 578 7.40 -15.35 -5.64
CA TYR A 578 6.35 -14.43 -6.09
C TYR A 578 5.43 -13.99 -4.95
N TRP A 579 5.14 -14.88 -3.99
CA TRP A 579 4.39 -14.55 -2.78
C TRP A 579 5.15 -13.56 -1.88
N CYS A 580 6.44 -13.81 -1.61
CA CYS A 580 7.30 -12.91 -0.83
C CYS A 580 7.46 -11.54 -1.48
N LYS A 581 7.71 -11.49 -2.80
CA LYS A 581 7.80 -10.26 -3.60
C LYS A 581 6.44 -9.59 -3.88
N ARG A 582 5.32 -10.25 -3.53
CA ARG A 582 3.92 -9.82 -3.80
C ARG A 582 3.60 -9.58 -5.29
N LEU A 583 4.23 -10.36 -6.16
CA LEU A 583 4.09 -10.24 -7.62
C LEU A 583 2.74 -10.78 -8.13
N HIS A 584 2.40 -10.45 -9.36
CA HIS A 584 1.18 -10.94 -10.01
C HIS A 584 1.29 -12.44 -10.37
N PRO A 585 0.31 -13.29 -9.96
CA PRO A 585 0.45 -14.74 -10.02
C PRO A 585 0.35 -15.39 -11.41
N LYS A 586 0.38 -14.64 -12.52
CA LYS A 586 0.24 -15.19 -13.89
C LYS A 586 1.25 -16.32 -14.16
N ASP A 587 2.53 -16.02 -13.99
CA ASP A 587 3.62 -16.98 -14.27
C ASP A 587 3.59 -18.18 -13.33
N VAL A 588 3.16 -17.97 -12.08
CA VAL A 588 2.91 -19.05 -11.11
C VAL A 588 1.74 -19.93 -11.56
N CYS A 589 0.64 -19.35 -12.06
CA CYS A 589 -0.51 -20.12 -12.59
C CYS A 589 -0.17 -20.97 -13.81
N GLU A 590 0.79 -20.52 -14.64
CA GLU A 590 1.19 -21.20 -15.87
C GLU A 590 2.29 -22.25 -15.65
N LYS A 591 3.09 -22.12 -14.58
CA LYS A 591 4.31 -22.94 -14.36
C LYS A 591 4.27 -23.83 -13.10
N VAL A 592 3.47 -23.49 -12.08
CA VAL A 592 3.48 -24.16 -10.77
C VAL A 592 2.22 -25.02 -10.57
N TYR A 593 2.40 -26.21 -9.99
CA TYR A 593 1.29 -27.09 -9.62
C TYR A 593 0.39 -26.44 -8.55
N ARG A 594 -0.90 -26.32 -8.87
CA ARG A 594 -1.93 -25.70 -8.02
C ARG A 594 -2.36 -26.62 -6.88
N GLN A 595 -2.59 -26.05 -5.71
CA GLN A 595 -2.93 -26.84 -4.52
C GLN A 595 -4.31 -27.50 -4.68
N PRO A 596 -4.48 -28.76 -4.22
CA PRO A 596 -5.67 -29.53 -4.51
C PRO A 596 -6.92 -28.89 -3.86
N PRO A 597 -8.06 -28.84 -4.57
CA PRO A 597 -9.28 -28.21 -4.06
C PRO A 597 -9.81 -28.95 -2.82
N LEU A 598 -10.46 -28.21 -1.91
CA LEU A 598 -10.94 -28.73 -0.64
C LEU A 598 -11.68 -30.08 -0.79
N LYS A 599 -11.26 -31.06 0.02
CA LYS A 599 -11.89 -32.37 0.16
C LYS A 599 -13.37 -32.20 0.56
N GLU A 600 -14.26 -33.06 0.09
CA GLU A 600 -15.71 -32.84 0.21
C GLU A 600 -16.22 -32.83 1.67
N SER A 601 -15.54 -33.56 2.57
CA SER A 601 -15.74 -33.48 4.02
C SER A 601 -15.60 -32.05 4.56
N LEU A 602 -14.58 -31.32 4.10
CA LEU A 602 -14.32 -29.92 4.48
C LEU A 602 -15.32 -28.97 3.79
N LYS A 603 -15.65 -29.20 2.50
CA LYS A 603 -16.68 -28.42 1.77
C LYS A 603 -18.06 -28.45 2.45
N LYS A 604 -18.38 -29.56 3.14
CA LYS A 604 -19.63 -29.73 3.92
C LYS A 604 -19.61 -29.02 5.28
N GLY A 605 -18.62 -28.17 5.57
CA GLY A 605 -18.53 -27.39 6.81
C GLY A 605 -18.31 -28.23 8.07
N LYS A 606 -17.97 -29.52 7.89
CA LYS A 606 -17.67 -30.44 8.96
C LYS A 606 -16.20 -30.83 8.91
N LEU A 607 -15.35 -29.90 9.36
CA LEU A 607 -14.37 -30.37 10.35
C LEU A 607 -15.18 -31.15 11.40
N ARG A 608 -14.81 -32.41 11.66
CA ARG A 608 -15.12 -32.94 12.98
C ARG A 608 -14.48 -31.96 13.95
N ARG A 609 -15.26 -31.35 14.84
CA ARG A 609 -14.71 -30.65 15.99
C ARG A 609 -13.76 -31.62 16.68
N LEU A 610 -12.44 -31.41 16.56
CA LEU A 610 -11.46 -32.02 17.46
C LEU A 610 -11.61 -31.30 18.80
N HIS A 611 -12.74 -31.58 19.45
CA HIS A 611 -13.16 -31.11 20.76
C HIS A 611 -13.37 -32.35 21.65
N SER A 612 -12.38 -33.22 21.68
CA SER A 612 -11.84 -33.56 23.00
C SER A 612 -11.50 -32.23 23.67
N ALA A 613 -12.19 -31.87 24.76
CA ALA A 613 -11.78 -30.72 25.55
C ALA A 613 -10.29 -30.88 25.91
N PRO A 614 -9.47 -29.80 25.86
CA PRO A 614 -8.04 -29.92 26.11
C PRO A 614 -7.83 -30.59 27.47
N THR A 615 -7.01 -31.63 27.49
CA THR A 615 -6.72 -32.37 28.73
C THR A 615 -6.12 -31.41 29.76
N LYS A 616 -6.18 -31.73 31.06
CA LYS A 616 -5.57 -30.88 32.10
C LYS A 616 -4.08 -30.59 31.81
N GLN A 617 -3.38 -31.56 31.21
CA GLN A 617 -2.00 -31.40 30.73
C GLN A 617 -1.89 -30.45 29.53
N ALA A 618 -2.75 -30.59 28.51
CA ALA A 618 -2.76 -29.68 27.36
C ALA A 618 -3.13 -28.24 27.75
N HIS A 619 -4.05 -28.05 28.71
CA HIS A 619 -4.39 -26.73 29.22
C HIS A 619 -3.23 -26.09 30.01
N ALA A 620 -2.54 -26.85 30.87
CA ALA A 620 -1.34 -26.38 31.55
C ALA A 620 -0.20 -26.02 30.57
N LEU A 621 0.00 -26.83 29.52
CA LEU A 621 0.96 -26.54 28.45
C LEU A 621 0.62 -25.24 27.69
N LEU A 622 -0.67 -25.00 27.41
CA LEU A 622 -1.12 -23.74 26.78
C LEU A 622 -0.94 -22.53 27.71
N GLN A 623 -1.18 -22.66 29.02
CA GLN A 623 -0.92 -21.59 29.99
C GLN A 623 0.59 -21.27 30.08
N ALA A 624 1.45 -22.29 30.12
CA ALA A 624 2.90 -22.12 30.10
C ALA A 624 3.38 -21.45 28.80
N ALA A 625 2.84 -21.86 27.65
CA ALA A 625 3.14 -21.26 26.35
C ALA A 625 2.67 -19.80 26.27
N ASP A 626 1.48 -19.47 26.76
CA ASP A 626 1.00 -18.08 26.83
C ASP A 626 1.85 -17.22 27.78
N SER A 627 2.47 -17.81 28.80
CA SER A 627 3.36 -17.10 29.74
C SER A 627 4.73 -16.82 29.11
N ILE A 628 5.47 -17.87 28.70
CA ILE A 628 6.79 -17.77 28.05
C ILE A 628 6.69 -16.96 26.76
N GLY A 629 5.60 -17.13 26.02
CA GLY A 629 5.34 -16.50 24.73
C GLY A 629 5.20 -14.98 24.76
N ARG A 630 4.78 -14.39 25.88
CA ARG A 630 4.66 -12.92 26.02
C ARG A 630 6.02 -12.23 26.04
N SER A 631 7.08 -12.92 26.44
CA SER A 631 8.43 -12.36 26.55
C SER A 631 9.05 -11.97 25.20
N ILE A 632 8.47 -12.37 24.06
CA ILE A 632 8.89 -11.87 22.72
C ILE A 632 8.44 -10.43 22.44
N GLN A 633 7.57 -9.85 23.30
CA GLN A 633 6.93 -8.58 23.01
C GLN A 633 7.91 -7.41 23.12
N TYR A 634 8.12 -6.71 22.01
CA TYR A 634 8.77 -5.39 22.03
C TYR A 634 7.82 -4.33 22.58
N HIS A 635 8.35 -3.56 23.54
CA HIS A 635 7.72 -2.37 24.11
C HIS A 635 8.25 -1.14 23.36
N CYS A 636 7.91 -1.07 22.07
CA CYS A 636 8.35 -0.04 21.14
C CYS A 636 7.19 0.41 20.24
N PRO A 637 7.20 1.66 19.73
CA PRO A 637 6.17 2.12 18.80
C PRO A 637 6.00 1.19 17.59
N GLY A 638 4.75 0.95 17.20
CA GLY A 638 4.41 0.19 15.99
C GLY A 638 4.54 -1.33 16.11
N PHE A 639 4.75 -1.88 17.32
CA PHE A 639 4.65 -3.31 17.60
C PHE A 639 3.36 -3.63 18.36
N LEU A 640 2.32 -4.03 17.63
CA LEU A 640 1.06 -4.48 18.23
C LEU A 640 1.26 -5.82 18.96
N PRO A 641 0.68 -6.01 20.16
CA PRO A 641 0.73 -7.29 20.87
C PRO A 641 -0.19 -8.32 20.21
N ASN A 642 0.33 -9.50 19.85
CA ASN A 642 -0.43 -10.53 19.16
C ASN A 642 -0.47 -11.84 19.97
N ARG A 643 -1.66 -12.19 20.48
CA ARG A 643 -1.86 -13.35 21.37
C ARG A 643 -1.56 -14.70 20.71
N ARG A 644 -1.66 -14.77 19.37
CA ARG A 644 -1.41 -15.99 18.58
C ARG A 644 0.08 -16.20 18.35
N GLN A 645 0.82 -15.13 18.08
CA GLN A 645 2.29 -15.16 17.98
C GLN A 645 2.93 -15.41 19.34
N HIS A 646 2.40 -14.85 20.43
CA HIS A 646 2.84 -15.20 21.79
C HIS A 646 2.69 -16.70 22.05
N ARG A 647 1.48 -17.27 21.88
CA ARG A 647 1.25 -18.70 22.09
C ARG A 647 2.13 -19.60 21.22
N MET A 648 2.32 -19.23 19.95
CA MET A 648 3.24 -19.91 19.03
C MET A 648 4.67 -19.92 19.59
N ALA A 649 5.18 -18.77 20.02
CA ALA A 649 6.53 -18.63 20.55
C ALA A 649 6.76 -19.49 21.81
N GLY A 650 5.78 -19.55 22.71
CA GLY A 650 5.86 -20.41 23.88
C GLY A 650 5.85 -21.91 23.54
N LEU A 651 4.95 -22.35 22.64
CA LEU A 651 4.91 -23.75 22.19
C LEU A 651 6.21 -24.15 21.47
N ALA A 652 6.74 -23.27 20.62
CA ALA A 652 8.01 -23.46 19.93
C ALA A 652 9.20 -23.54 20.90
N ALA A 653 9.30 -22.62 21.87
CA ALA A 653 10.35 -22.62 22.87
C ALA A 653 10.33 -23.88 23.75
N ILE A 654 9.14 -24.38 24.13
CA ILE A 654 9.00 -25.63 24.89
C ILE A 654 9.36 -26.86 24.01
N GLU A 655 8.95 -26.91 22.74
CA GLU A 655 9.34 -27.99 21.82
C GLU A 655 10.86 -28.02 21.59
N ILE A 656 11.49 -26.85 21.42
CA ILE A 656 12.94 -26.68 21.34
C ILE A 656 13.61 -27.20 22.61
N ALA A 657 13.14 -26.79 23.81
CA ALA A 657 13.70 -27.25 25.08
C ALA A 657 13.61 -28.78 25.24
N GLN A 658 12.45 -29.37 24.88
CA GLN A 658 12.21 -30.80 24.91
C GLN A 658 13.10 -31.58 23.93
N LYS A 659 13.42 -31.02 22.75
CA LYS A 659 14.30 -31.63 21.74
C LYS A 659 15.79 -31.45 22.08
N ILE A 660 16.24 -30.24 22.37
CA ILE A 660 17.66 -29.95 22.65
C ILE A 660 18.14 -30.66 23.93
N SER A 661 17.29 -30.81 24.96
CA SER A 661 17.62 -31.60 26.15
C SER A 661 17.83 -33.10 25.88
N ARG A 662 17.30 -33.63 24.76
CA ARG A 662 17.59 -35.00 24.27
C ARG A 662 18.92 -35.05 23.53
N VAL A 663 19.23 -34.03 22.71
CA VAL A 663 20.50 -33.90 21.98
C VAL A 663 21.68 -33.78 22.94
N TRP A 664 21.67 -32.78 23.84
CA TRP A 664 22.76 -32.59 24.82
C TRP A 664 22.95 -33.79 25.74
N ARG A 665 21.87 -34.52 26.10
CA ARG A 665 22.00 -35.79 26.86
C ARG A 665 22.80 -36.84 26.10
N THR A 666 22.59 -36.94 24.80
CA THR A 666 23.27 -37.93 23.95
C THR A 666 24.74 -37.56 23.76
N ILE A 667 25.03 -36.28 23.49
CA ILE A 667 26.41 -35.74 23.44
C ILE A 667 27.15 -35.98 24.76
N GLN A 668 26.52 -35.69 25.91
CA GLN A 668 27.13 -35.89 27.23
C GLN A 668 27.43 -37.38 27.53
N VAL A 669 26.58 -38.30 27.07
CA VAL A 669 26.82 -39.75 27.17
C VAL A 669 28.01 -40.14 26.30
N GLU A 670 28.08 -39.69 25.05
CA GLU A 670 29.19 -39.96 24.13
C GLU A 670 30.54 -39.43 24.64
N MET A 671 30.58 -38.19 25.15
CA MET A 671 31.78 -37.63 25.79
C MET A 671 32.26 -38.50 26.97
N LYS A 672 31.34 -38.99 27.80
CA LYS A 672 31.64 -39.90 28.91
C LYS A 672 32.09 -41.29 28.46
N HIS A 673 31.69 -41.77 27.28
CA HIS A 673 32.21 -43.01 26.69
C HIS A 673 33.60 -42.80 26.08
N SER A 674 33.82 -41.72 25.33
CA SER A 674 35.13 -41.35 24.77
C SER A 674 36.20 -41.24 25.86
N ASN A 675 35.92 -40.47 26.93
CA ASN A 675 36.82 -40.29 28.07
C ASN A 675 37.08 -41.59 28.88
N LYS A 676 36.23 -42.62 28.75
CA LYS A 676 36.49 -43.95 29.30
C LYS A 676 37.35 -44.80 28.37
N CYS A 677 37.19 -44.71 27.06
CA CYS A 677 38.03 -45.42 26.09
C CYS A 677 39.48 -44.90 26.08
N THR A 678 39.70 -43.59 26.14
CA THR A 678 41.05 -43.00 26.16
C THR A 678 41.87 -43.46 27.37
N SER A 679 41.24 -43.77 28.50
CA SER A 679 41.90 -44.34 29.69
C SER A 679 42.58 -45.71 29.45
N LYS A 680 42.23 -46.42 28.37
CA LYS A 680 42.83 -47.71 27.98
C LYS A 680 43.71 -47.65 26.73
N SER A 681 43.75 -46.53 26.00
CA SER A 681 44.46 -46.41 24.72
C SER A 681 45.69 -45.48 24.77
N ALA A 682 46.25 -45.24 25.96
CA ALA A 682 47.39 -44.34 26.21
C ALA A 682 48.75 -44.89 25.69
N LYS A 683 48.82 -45.38 24.44
CA LYS A 683 50.06 -45.86 23.81
C LYS A 683 50.02 -45.94 22.27
N ARG A 684 49.69 -44.85 21.56
CA ARG A 684 50.22 -44.61 20.20
C ARG A 684 50.34 -43.12 19.86
N THR A 685 51.37 -42.82 19.07
CA THR A 685 52.01 -41.51 18.94
C THR A 685 51.23 -40.54 18.04
N ARG A 686 51.36 -39.23 18.32
CA ARG A 686 50.96 -38.14 17.41
C ARG A 686 51.45 -38.40 15.98
N ARG A 687 50.56 -38.25 14.99
CA ARG A 687 50.93 -37.75 13.66
C ARG A 687 49.92 -36.69 13.21
N LYS A 688 50.37 -35.81 12.33
CA LYS A 688 49.70 -34.57 11.94
C LYS A 688 49.10 -34.79 10.55
N GLU A 689 47.79 -34.72 10.42
CA GLU A 689 47.11 -34.84 9.12
C GLU A 689 46.86 -33.46 8.51
N GLY A 690 46.94 -33.39 7.19
CA GLY A 690 46.80 -32.16 6.41
C GLY A 690 45.41 -32.06 5.77
N ILE A 691 44.92 -30.83 5.63
CA ILE A 691 43.64 -30.54 5.01
C ILE A 691 43.61 -31.06 3.57
N THR A 692 42.59 -31.84 3.23
CA THR A 692 42.21 -32.18 1.85
C THR A 692 40.73 -31.87 1.66
N HIS A 693 40.40 -31.13 0.60
CA HIS A 693 39.01 -30.75 0.31
C HIS A 693 38.19 -31.96 -0.15
N LEU A 694 37.03 -32.16 0.45
CA LEU A 694 35.99 -33.05 -0.08
C LEU A 694 34.77 -32.22 -0.49
N SER A 695 34.59 -32.09 -1.80
CA SER A 695 33.37 -31.53 -2.39
C SER A 695 32.16 -32.42 -2.07
N ARG A 696 31.01 -31.81 -1.77
CA ARG A 696 29.70 -32.49 -1.80
C ARG A 696 28.76 -31.69 -2.70
N ASN A 697 28.03 -32.43 -3.53
CA ASN A 697 27.41 -31.89 -4.74
C ASN A 697 26.16 -31.04 -4.46
N ARG A 698 25.92 -30.06 -5.34
CA ARG A 698 24.61 -29.41 -5.51
C ARG A 698 23.57 -30.44 -5.94
N GLY A 699 22.35 -30.34 -5.42
CA GLY A 699 21.20 -31.12 -5.89
C GLY A 699 20.43 -30.35 -6.97
N GLY A 700 20.42 -30.89 -8.20
CA GLY A 700 19.61 -30.41 -9.32
C GLY A 700 18.82 -31.56 -9.94
N ALA A 701 17.62 -31.29 -10.48
CA ALA A 701 16.65 -32.32 -10.85
C ALA A 701 16.75 -32.79 -12.32
N GLY A 702 16.31 -34.02 -12.58
CA GLY A 702 16.15 -34.60 -13.92
C GLY A 702 15.27 -35.85 -13.88
N CYS A 703 14.32 -35.97 -14.80
CA CYS A 703 13.34 -37.07 -14.80
C CYS A 703 13.79 -38.25 -15.68
N SER A 704 13.50 -39.49 -15.27
CA SER A 704 12.81 -40.49 -16.13
C SER A 704 12.46 -41.79 -15.41
N THR A 705 11.49 -42.50 -15.99
CA THR A 705 10.87 -43.75 -15.53
C THR A 705 11.78 -44.98 -15.57
N SER A 706 11.66 -45.88 -14.58
CA SER A 706 11.33 -47.30 -14.80
C SER A 706 11.25 -48.05 -13.46
N SER A 707 10.70 -49.27 -13.50
CA SER A 707 10.44 -50.12 -12.32
C SER A 707 11.40 -51.31 -12.24
N SER A 708 11.97 -51.56 -11.07
CA SER A 708 12.20 -52.92 -10.55
C SER A 708 12.55 -52.86 -9.06
N SER A 709 12.33 -53.97 -8.36
CA SER A 709 12.70 -54.13 -6.94
C SER A 709 13.82 -55.15 -6.87
N GLU A 710 14.96 -54.77 -6.32
CA GLU A 710 15.95 -55.72 -5.80
C GLU A 710 16.38 -55.33 -4.40
N THR A 711 16.76 -56.32 -3.60
CA THR A 711 17.09 -56.16 -2.18
C THR A 711 18.39 -56.89 -1.88
N TYR A 712 19.49 -56.14 -1.75
CA TYR A 712 20.71 -56.62 -1.09
C TYR A 712 21.35 -55.48 -0.30
N GLY A 713 21.76 -55.80 0.92
CA GLY A 713 22.50 -54.86 1.77
C GLY A 713 24.01 -55.02 1.60
N SER A 714 24.75 -53.92 1.77
CA SER A 714 26.16 -53.96 2.11
C SER A 714 26.34 -53.35 3.50
N VAL A 715 27.02 -54.08 4.38
CA VAL A 715 27.57 -53.51 5.61
C VAL A 715 28.82 -52.75 5.20
N ASP A 716 28.95 -51.50 5.61
CA ASP A 716 30.21 -50.76 5.53
C ASP A 716 30.32 -49.87 6.77
N GLU A 717 31.49 -49.85 7.41
CA GLU A 717 31.62 -49.38 8.79
C GLU A 717 31.73 -47.85 8.86
N ARG A 718 30.69 -47.19 9.37
CA ARG A 718 30.77 -45.77 9.73
C ARG A 718 31.59 -45.60 11.01
N PRO A 719 32.62 -44.73 11.05
CA PRO A 719 33.17 -44.26 12.31
C PRO A 719 32.08 -43.50 13.10
N ALA A 720 32.11 -43.62 14.44
CA ALA A 720 31.07 -43.08 15.31
C ALA A 720 31.02 -41.54 15.25
N GLY A 721 29.93 -40.99 14.70
CA GLY A 721 29.67 -39.56 14.61
C GLY A 721 28.61 -39.09 15.62
N ARG A 722 28.78 -37.86 16.12
CA ARG A 722 27.88 -37.17 17.07
C ARG A 722 26.40 -37.13 16.58
N PRO A 723 25.40 -36.99 17.47
CA PRO A 723 23.97 -37.03 17.16
C PRO A 723 23.44 -35.79 16.43
N THR A 724 23.73 -35.72 15.13
CA THR A 724 22.80 -35.41 14.02
C THR A 724 21.99 -34.11 13.95
N MET A 725 21.90 -33.26 14.98
CA MET A 725 21.09 -32.02 14.91
C MET A 725 21.96 -30.78 14.65
N SER A 726 21.72 -30.09 13.54
CA SER A 726 22.42 -28.86 13.13
C SER A 726 21.77 -27.60 13.70
N TRP A 727 22.47 -26.46 13.55
CA TRP A 727 21.88 -25.14 13.82
C TRP A 727 20.64 -24.89 12.95
N HIS A 728 20.66 -25.34 11.68
CA HIS A 728 19.55 -25.15 10.74
C HIS A 728 18.31 -25.93 11.17
N ASP A 729 18.47 -27.15 11.70
CA ASP A 729 17.37 -27.95 12.22
C ASP A 729 16.71 -27.28 13.44
N LEU A 730 17.51 -26.71 14.35
CA LEU A 730 17.05 -25.95 15.51
C LEU A 730 16.22 -24.74 15.09
N TYR A 731 16.75 -23.90 14.20
CA TYR A 731 16.03 -22.72 13.71
C TYR A 731 14.78 -23.10 12.88
N SER A 732 14.82 -24.23 12.16
CA SER A 732 13.66 -24.73 11.40
C SER A 732 12.46 -25.11 12.28
N LEU A 733 12.67 -25.50 13.55
CA LEU A 733 11.57 -25.70 14.50
C LEU A 733 10.78 -24.40 14.72
N ALA A 734 11.47 -23.29 14.97
CA ALA A 734 10.86 -21.98 15.18
C ALA A 734 10.26 -21.41 13.88
N VAL A 735 10.93 -21.59 12.73
CA VAL A 735 10.40 -21.18 11.41
C VAL A 735 9.07 -21.87 11.11
N LYS A 736 8.98 -23.20 11.28
CA LYS A 736 7.75 -23.97 11.04
C LYS A 736 6.60 -23.53 11.95
N TRP A 737 6.88 -23.27 13.23
CA TRP A 737 5.88 -22.70 14.16
C TRP A 737 5.43 -21.30 13.72
N ARG A 738 6.37 -20.46 13.27
CA ARG A 738 6.09 -19.10 12.80
C ARG A 738 5.33 -19.04 11.47
N GLN A 739 5.47 -20.05 10.61
CA GLN A 739 4.70 -20.25 9.38
C GLN A 739 3.21 -20.51 9.67
N ILE A 740 2.90 -21.43 10.60
CA ILE A 740 1.50 -21.82 10.89
C ILE A 740 0.75 -20.82 11.79
N SER A 741 1.46 -19.93 12.49
CA SER A 741 0.81 -18.89 13.30
C SER A 741 0.24 -17.73 12.47
N GLU A 742 0.94 -17.27 11.44
CA GLU A 742 0.51 -16.11 10.64
C GLU A 742 0.58 -16.47 9.16
N PRO A 743 -0.42 -17.20 8.62
CA PRO A 743 -0.36 -17.70 7.24
C PRO A 743 -0.24 -16.58 6.20
N CYS A 744 -0.58 -15.34 6.56
CA CYS A 744 -0.55 -14.16 5.70
C CYS A 744 0.75 -13.36 5.73
N ASP A 745 1.73 -13.76 6.55
CA ASP A 745 3.03 -13.11 6.67
C ASP A 745 4.11 -14.13 6.29
N PRO A 746 4.57 -14.17 5.01
CA PRO A 746 5.45 -15.22 4.52
C PRO A 746 6.77 -15.26 5.30
N VAL A 747 7.11 -16.44 5.81
CA VAL A 747 8.41 -16.76 6.43
C VAL A 747 8.88 -18.06 5.79
N VAL A 748 9.90 -17.95 4.95
CA VAL A 748 10.48 -19.06 4.16
C VAL A 748 12.00 -18.94 4.18
N TRP A 749 12.71 -20.06 4.02
CA TRP A 749 14.15 -20.06 3.94
C TRP A 749 14.62 -19.51 2.58
N ILE A 750 15.54 -18.54 2.59
CA ILE A 750 15.91 -17.78 1.37
C ILE A 750 16.69 -18.64 0.37
N ASN A 751 17.52 -19.57 0.86
CA ASN A 751 18.16 -20.62 0.05
C ASN A 751 17.17 -21.70 -0.47
N LYS A 752 15.86 -21.52 -0.27
CA LYS A 752 14.77 -22.34 -0.83
C LYS A 752 13.87 -21.57 -1.79
N LEU A 753 14.27 -20.35 -2.19
CA LEU A 753 13.73 -19.63 -3.35
C LEU A 753 14.35 -20.17 -4.65
N SER A 754 14.03 -19.55 -5.79
CA SER A 754 14.64 -19.92 -7.08
C SER A 754 16.17 -19.72 -7.06
N GLU A 755 16.93 -20.51 -7.83
CA GLU A 755 18.39 -20.35 -7.91
C GLU A 755 18.77 -18.96 -8.46
N GLU A 756 17.97 -18.42 -9.39
CA GLU A 756 18.12 -17.05 -9.91
C GLU A 756 18.00 -15.99 -8.80
N GLU A 757 16.97 -16.06 -7.96
CA GLU A 757 16.75 -15.07 -6.89
C GLU A 757 17.64 -15.27 -5.66
N PHE A 758 18.07 -16.51 -5.37
CA PHE A 758 19.07 -16.74 -4.34
C PHE A 758 20.44 -16.17 -4.77
N ASN A 759 20.80 -16.32 -6.05
CA ASN A 759 22.01 -15.73 -6.62
C ASN A 759 21.93 -14.19 -6.71
N SER A 760 20.74 -13.61 -6.96
CA SER A 760 20.54 -12.14 -7.01
C SER A 760 20.63 -11.47 -5.63
N GLY A 761 20.47 -12.23 -4.55
CA GLY A 761 20.62 -11.74 -3.17
C GLY A 761 19.32 -11.18 -2.57
N PHE A 762 18.25 -11.96 -2.55
CA PHE A 762 16.99 -11.60 -1.90
C PHE A 762 17.19 -10.99 -0.50
N GLY A 763 16.46 -9.91 -0.19
CA GLY A 763 16.58 -9.17 1.07
C GLY A 763 15.33 -8.36 1.44
N SER A 764 15.22 -8.03 2.73
CA SER A 764 14.13 -7.23 3.29
C SER A 764 14.45 -5.73 3.16
N HIS A 765 13.47 -4.90 2.73
CA HIS A 765 13.58 -3.44 2.77
C HIS A 765 12.95 -2.89 4.04
N THR A 766 13.80 -2.37 4.93
CA THR A 766 13.40 -1.84 6.24
C THR A 766 13.73 -0.34 6.34
N PRO A 767 12.84 0.55 5.87
CA PRO A 767 13.04 2.00 5.94
C PRO A 767 12.85 2.56 7.35
N LEU A 768 13.75 3.48 7.72
CA LEU A 768 13.63 4.35 8.89
C LEU A 768 12.98 5.70 8.50
N ILE A 769 13.29 6.17 7.30
CA ILE A 769 12.71 7.35 6.64
C ILE A 769 12.30 6.95 5.23
N LEU A 770 11.11 7.36 4.80
CA LEU A 770 10.58 7.11 3.45
C LEU A 770 10.03 8.40 2.83
N GLY A 771 10.79 8.99 1.92
CA GLY A 771 10.54 10.33 1.39
C GLY A 771 10.77 11.37 2.48
N LYS A 772 9.69 12.03 2.92
CA LYS A 772 9.68 12.96 4.07
C LYS A 772 9.00 12.39 5.33
N ALA A 773 8.47 11.17 5.28
CA ALA A 773 7.82 10.54 6.42
C ALA A 773 8.82 9.73 7.25
N LYS A 774 8.70 9.78 8.58
CA LYS A 774 9.46 8.95 9.53
C LYS A 774 8.68 7.67 9.83
N VAL A 775 9.35 6.52 9.79
CA VAL A 775 8.70 5.21 10.00
C VAL A 775 8.67 4.89 11.48
N ALA A 776 7.51 5.04 12.14
CA ALA A 776 7.36 4.99 13.60
C ALA A 776 8.05 3.82 14.31
N ARG A 777 8.06 2.63 13.69
CA ARG A 777 8.68 1.41 14.24
C ARG A 777 10.21 1.45 14.31
N TYR A 778 10.85 2.10 13.33
CA TYR A 778 12.29 1.98 13.09
C TYR A 778 13.05 3.31 13.14
N TYR A 779 12.36 4.45 12.99
CA TYR A 779 12.94 5.78 13.19
C TYR A 779 13.58 5.98 14.58
N PRO A 780 13.14 5.36 15.69
CA PRO A 780 13.88 5.44 16.97
C PRO A 780 15.35 4.97 16.89
N ASN A 781 15.71 4.14 15.90
CA ASN A 781 17.09 3.72 15.66
C ASN A 781 17.83 4.60 14.63
N PHE A 782 17.24 5.70 14.16
CA PHE A 782 17.81 6.56 13.12
C PHE A 782 19.21 7.08 13.49
N GLU A 783 19.35 7.68 14.68
CA GLU A 783 20.61 8.25 15.15
C GLU A 783 21.70 7.18 15.32
N ARG A 784 21.35 6.02 15.88
CA ARG A 784 22.26 4.86 16.01
C ARG A 784 22.73 4.38 14.64
N THR A 785 21.82 4.30 13.67
CA THR A 785 22.10 3.87 12.29
C THR A 785 22.98 4.89 11.55
N LEU A 786 22.73 6.18 11.75
CA LEU A 786 23.56 7.28 11.23
C LEU A 786 24.98 7.25 11.83
N ASN A 787 25.09 7.01 13.14
CA ASN A 787 26.39 6.89 13.81
C ASN A 787 27.15 5.61 13.39
N ALA A 788 26.46 4.50 13.14
CA ALA A 788 27.06 3.30 12.54
C ALA A 788 27.57 3.57 11.10
N VAL A 789 26.81 4.29 10.27
CA VAL A 789 27.26 4.74 8.94
C VAL A 789 28.53 5.61 9.05
N LYS A 790 28.55 6.59 9.96
CA LYS A 790 29.74 7.42 10.20
C LYS A 790 30.95 6.58 10.64
N ALA A 791 30.76 5.62 11.54
CA ALA A 791 31.82 4.75 12.02
C ALA A 791 32.43 3.91 10.88
N VAL A 792 31.60 3.28 10.04
CA VAL A 792 32.07 2.50 8.88
C VAL A 792 32.78 3.39 7.86
N ILE A 793 32.25 4.58 7.55
CA ILE A 793 32.92 5.52 6.61
C ILE A 793 34.28 5.97 7.16
N LYS A 794 34.38 6.24 8.47
CA LYS A 794 35.62 6.65 9.13
C LYS A 794 36.69 5.54 9.13
N GLU A 795 36.29 4.28 9.04
CA GLU A 795 37.24 3.15 9.01
C GLU A 795 37.56 2.64 7.60
N ASN A 796 36.61 2.74 6.67
CA ASN A 796 36.78 2.31 5.28
C ASN A 796 37.36 3.40 4.37
N GLU A 797 37.06 4.67 4.64
CA GLU A 797 37.27 5.83 3.74
C GLU A 797 36.55 5.73 2.37
N TYR A 798 35.62 4.78 2.19
CA TYR A 798 34.78 4.66 1.00
C TYR A 798 33.35 4.14 1.31
N VAL A 799 32.45 4.31 0.34
CA VAL A 799 31.13 3.66 0.24
C VAL A 799 30.92 3.06 -1.16
N PHE A 800 29.79 2.42 -1.43
CA PHE A 800 29.43 1.93 -2.77
C PHE A 800 28.32 2.78 -3.40
N ASP A 801 28.40 3.04 -4.70
CA ASP A 801 27.30 3.64 -5.47
C ASP A 801 26.15 2.63 -5.71
N LYS A 802 25.08 3.11 -6.33
CA LYS A 802 23.91 2.31 -6.74
C LYS A 802 24.19 1.22 -7.79
N ARG A 803 25.41 1.13 -8.32
CA ARG A 803 25.89 0.19 -9.34
C ARG A 803 27.05 -0.66 -8.80
N ASP A 804 27.27 -0.66 -7.49
CA ASP A 804 28.33 -1.35 -6.76
C ASP A 804 29.77 -0.92 -7.09
N ASN A 805 29.95 0.30 -7.64
CA ASN A 805 31.26 0.95 -7.77
C ASN A 805 31.71 1.56 -6.44
N ILE A 806 33.02 1.57 -6.18
CA ILE A 806 33.60 2.21 -4.99
C ILE A 806 33.61 3.74 -5.16
N LEU A 807 33.04 4.45 -4.18
CA LEU A 807 33.08 5.91 -4.04
C LEU A 807 34.08 6.29 -2.96
N ASP A 808 35.21 6.88 -3.38
CA ASP A 808 36.28 7.36 -2.50
C ASP A 808 35.87 8.62 -1.72
N LEU A 809 36.07 8.59 -0.40
CA LEU A 809 35.77 9.64 0.56
C LEU A 809 37.01 10.13 1.34
N SER A 810 38.21 9.61 1.04
CA SER A 810 39.50 10.05 1.61
C SER A 810 39.87 11.49 1.25
N GLY A 811 39.26 12.05 0.20
CA GLY A 811 39.49 13.41 -0.29
C GLY A 811 39.24 14.50 0.76
N ASN A 812 40.20 15.43 0.86
CA ASN A 812 40.22 16.55 1.81
C ASN A 812 38.84 17.21 2.05
N GLY A 813 38.41 17.23 3.31
CA GLY A 813 37.17 17.88 3.75
C GLY A 813 35.95 16.96 3.86
N LYS A 814 35.75 16.03 2.91
CA LYS A 814 34.56 15.14 2.86
C LYS A 814 34.31 14.44 4.19
N LEU A 815 35.33 13.78 4.75
CA LEU A 815 35.20 13.00 5.97
C LEU A 815 34.75 13.86 7.17
N HIS A 816 35.18 15.13 7.26
CA HIS A 816 34.74 16.06 8.30
C HIS A 816 33.25 16.40 8.15
N GLU A 817 32.80 16.74 6.94
CA GLU A 817 31.39 17.02 6.66
C GLU A 817 30.48 15.83 6.99
N ILE A 818 30.91 14.61 6.65
CA ILE A 818 30.20 13.36 6.97
C ILE A 818 30.14 13.13 8.49
N MET A 819 31.22 13.38 9.24
CA MET A 819 31.18 13.28 10.71
C MET A 819 30.21 14.29 11.32
N SER A 820 30.13 15.50 10.76
CA SER A 820 29.20 16.56 11.21
C SER A 820 27.75 16.40 10.75
N ALA A 821 27.43 15.46 9.85
CA ALA A 821 26.10 15.33 9.27
C ALA A 821 25.06 14.85 10.30
N GLU A 822 24.00 15.64 10.55
CA GLU A 822 22.93 15.29 11.50
C GLU A 822 21.69 14.70 10.81
N SER A 823 21.53 14.92 9.50
CA SER A 823 20.41 14.39 8.72
C SER A 823 20.85 13.64 7.45
N CYS A 824 19.90 12.90 6.86
CA CYS A 824 20.05 12.32 5.52
C CYS A 824 20.34 13.38 4.44
N HIS A 825 19.92 14.63 4.63
CA HIS A 825 20.20 15.69 3.66
C HIS A 825 21.68 16.06 3.67
N ASP A 826 22.27 16.20 4.84
CA ASP A 826 23.68 16.61 5.02
C ASP A 826 24.62 15.47 4.63
N LEU A 827 24.28 14.23 5.03
CA LEU A 827 25.02 13.03 4.66
C LEU A 827 25.01 12.80 3.13
N TYR A 828 23.85 12.95 2.49
CA TYR A 828 23.77 12.89 1.03
C TYR A 828 24.55 14.04 0.37
N ARG A 829 24.52 15.25 0.95
CA ARG A 829 25.25 16.42 0.42
C ARG A 829 26.77 16.21 0.43
N ALA A 830 27.32 15.68 1.52
CA ALA A 830 28.75 15.46 1.70
C ALA A 830 29.32 14.30 0.84
N ILE A 831 28.50 13.28 0.57
CA ILE A 831 28.88 12.13 -0.29
C ILE A 831 28.64 12.47 -1.77
N GLY A 832 27.47 13.02 -2.11
CA GLY A 832 27.09 13.53 -3.42
C GLY A 832 25.93 12.79 -4.10
N GLU A 833 25.79 11.48 -3.86
CA GLU A 833 24.91 10.59 -4.64
C GLU A 833 24.24 9.45 -3.86
N ASP A 834 23.41 8.65 -4.54
CA ASP A 834 22.76 7.43 -4.02
C ASP A 834 23.83 6.39 -3.64
N PHE A 835 23.93 6.00 -2.37
CA PHE A 835 24.97 5.08 -1.89
C PHE A 835 24.46 3.99 -0.95
N TRP A 836 25.30 2.96 -0.76
CA TRP A 836 25.18 1.96 0.30
C TRP A 836 26.52 1.62 0.95
N LEU A 837 26.47 1.07 2.17
CA LEU A 837 27.59 0.42 2.85
C LEU A 837 27.08 -0.76 3.68
N ALA A 838 27.98 -1.60 4.20
CA ALA A 838 27.65 -2.69 5.13
C ALA A 838 28.25 -2.44 6.52
N THR A 839 27.52 -2.78 7.58
CA THR A 839 28.10 -2.95 8.92
C THR A 839 29.02 -4.17 8.93
N ARG A 840 30.06 -4.12 9.78
CA ARG A 840 30.98 -5.25 9.98
C ARG A 840 30.42 -6.17 11.06
N CYS A 841 30.71 -7.46 10.98
CA CYS A 841 30.39 -8.44 12.02
C CYS A 841 31.63 -9.29 12.29
N TYR A 842 32.15 -9.28 13.52
CA TYR A 842 33.40 -9.98 13.86
C TYR A 842 33.17 -11.49 13.99
N SER A 843 34.02 -12.28 13.35
CA SER A 843 33.96 -13.75 13.37
C SER A 843 34.58 -14.32 14.63
N THR A 844 33.94 -15.34 15.21
CA THR A 844 34.52 -16.21 16.24
C THR A 844 35.03 -17.54 15.66
N ALA A 845 34.51 -17.97 14.50
CA ALA A 845 35.01 -19.14 13.77
C ALA A 845 36.36 -18.91 13.07
N PHE A 846 36.69 -17.66 12.71
CA PHE A 846 37.88 -17.31 11.95
C PHE A 846 38.58 -16.08 12.57
N GLU A 847 39.70 -16.31 13.25
CA GLU A 847 40.51 -15.25 13.86
C GLU A 847 40.90 -14.17 12.84
N GLY A 848 40.66 -12.90 13.18
CA GLY A 848 40.93 -11.75 12.31
C GLY A 848 39.98 -11.56 11.12
N LYS A 849 38.97 -12.41 10.93
CA LYS A 849 37.99 -12.26 9.83
C LYS A 849 36.83 -11.35 10.23
N HIS A 850 36.34 -10.60 9.25
CA HIS A 850 35.09 -9.84 9.35
C HIS A 850 34.09 -10.37 8.31
N LEU A 851 32.83 -10.50 8.73
CA LEU A 851 31.69 -10.87 7.89
C LEU A 851 30.93 -9.61 7.48
N GLU A 852 30.28 -9.66 6.30
CA GLU A 852 29.38 -8.61 5.84
C GLU A 852 28.06 -8.69 6.64
N GLY A 853 27.84 -7.75 7.56
CA GLY A 853 26.67 -7.71 8.42
C GLY A 853 25.42 -7.24 7.68
N THR A 854 24.95 -6.04 8.01
CA THR A 854 23.72 -5.44 7.46
C THR A 854 24.04 -4.26 6.55
N ARG A 855 23.45 -4.20 5.36
CA ARG A 855 23.61 -3.04 4.47
C ARG A 855 22.69 -1.90 4.87
N ILE A 856 23.24 -0.71 4.96
CA ILE A 856 22.54 0.56 5.16
C ILE A 856 22.62 1.35 3.86
N THR A 857 21.49 1.88 3.43
CA THR A 857 21.33 2.56 2.12
C THR A 857 20.73 3.95 2.30
N LEU A 858 21.20 4.91 1.50
CA LEU A 858 20.61 6.25 1.40
C LEU A 858 20.36 6.59 -0.07
N LEU A 859 19.09 6.64 -0.46
CA LEU A 859 18.66 6.93 -1.83
C LEU A 859 17.81 8.21 -1.85
N LYS A 860 18.03 9.08 -2.85
CA LYS A 860 17.24 10.29 -3.07
C LYS A 860 16.01 9.97 -3.91
N THR A 861 14.83 10.21 -3.35
CA THR A 861 13.56 9.81 -4.00
C THR A 861 13.16 10.80 -5.11
N PRO A 862 12.62 10.33 -6.26
CA PRO A 862 12.26 11.21 -7.38
C PRO A 862 11.12 12.20 -7.10
N LYS A 863 10.37 12.03 -6.01
CA LYS A 863 9.20 12.84 -5.63
C LYS A 863 9.37 13.54 -4.28
N VAL A 864 10.60 13.98 -4.01
CA VAL A 864 11.08 14.71 -2.82
C VAL A 864 11.26 13.84 -1.55
N GLY A 865 12.45 13.96 -0.95
CA GLY A 865 12.85 13.25 0.28
C GLY A 865 13.79 12.07 0.02
N TYR A 866 14.03 11.26 1.06
CA TYR A 866 15.03 10.20 1.09
C TYR A 866 14.43 8.84 1.49
N ASP A 867 14.94 7.76 0.91
CA ASP A 867 14.79 6.40 1.44
C ASP A 867 16.07 6.07 2.21
N PHE A 868 16.01 6.15 3.54
CA PHE A 868 17.11 5.74 4.42
C PHE A 868 16.70 4.43 5.08
N SER A 869 17.34 3.34 4.65
CA SER A 869 16.83 2.00 4.92
C SER A 869 17.92 0.95 5.08
N ILE A 870 17.64 -0.03 5.94
CA ILE A 870 18.36 -1.29 6.00
C ILE A 870 17.86 -2.20 4.88
N ARG A 871 18.79 -2.79 4.13
CA ARG A 871 18.53 -3.66 2.97
C ARG A 871 19.55 -4.80 2.92
N THR A 872 19.43 -5.79 3.81
CA THR A 872 20.42 -6.87 3.94
C THR A 872 20.14 -8.01 2.95
N PRO A 873 20.96 -8.21 1.90
CA PRO A 873 20.77 -9.28 0.92
C PRO A 873 21.38 -10.61 1.40
N CYS A 874 20.73 -11.73 1.11
CA CYS A 874 21.30 -13.06 1.31
C CYS A 874 21.81 -13.63 -0.01
N THR A 875 23.02 -13.21 -0.41
CA THR A 875 23.78 -13.83 -1.50
C THR A 875 24.36 -15.18 -1.08
N PRO A 876 24.72 -16.09 -2.01
CA PRO A 876 25.27 -17.41 -1.66
C PRO A 876 26.59 -17.31 -0.87
N ALA A 877 27.50 -16.42 -1.27
CA ALA A 877 28.77 -16.24 -0.57
C ALA A 877 28.60 -15.73 0.88
N ARG A 878 27.59 -14.88 1.12
CA ARG A 878 27.24 -14.43 2.48
C ARG A 878 26.54 -15.54 3.27
N TRP A 879 25.70 -16.35 2.61
CA TRP A 879 25.10 -17.55 3.20
C TRP A 879 26.16 -18.55 3.69
N ASP A 880 27.08 -18.95 2.82
CA ASP A 880 28.15 -19.90 3.15
C ASP A 880 29.03 -19.39 4.29
N ALA A 881 29.34 -18.09 4.31
CA ALA A 881 30.13 -17.47 5.37
C ALA A 881 29.45 -17.50 6.75
N PHE A 882 28.13 -17.29 6.80
CA PHE A 882 27.36 -17.37 8.05
C PHE A 882 26.98 -18.81 8.45
N ASP A 883 26.83 -19.75 7.50
CA ASP A 883 26.62 -21.17 7.82
C ASP A 883 27.80 -21.76 8.62
N MET A 884 29.04 -21.41 8.23
CA MET A 884 30.25 -21.78 8.98
C MET A 884 30.29 -21.14 10.38
N GLU A 885 29.90 -19.87 10.51
CA GLU A 885 29.88 -19.16 11.80
C GLU A 885 28.79 -19.70 12.73
N MET A 886 27.58 -19.92 12.23
CA MET A 886 26.45 -20.51 12.97
C MET A 886 26.73 -21.95 13.38
N THR A 887 27.45 -22.72 12.56
CA THR A 887 27.91 -24.07 12.92
C THR A 887 28.92 -24.01 14.07
N SER A 888 29.94 -23.15 13.98
CA SER A 888 30.91 -22.94 15.06
C SER A 888 30.25 -22.51 16.38
N ALA A 889 29.34 -21.54 16.33
CA ALA A 889 28.59 -21.07 17.50
C ALA A 889 27.70 -22.16 18.11
N TRP A 890 27.11 -23.04 17.29
CA TRP A 890 26.31 -24.17 17.75
C TRP A 890 27.14 -25.27 18.40
N GLU A 891 28.30 -25.61 17.82
CA GLU A 891 29.24 -26.57 18.42
C GLU A 891 29.81 -26.06 19.74
N ALA A 892 30.20 -24.78 19.80
CA ALA A 892 30.67 -24.14 21.03
C ALA A 892 29.60 -24.15 22.14
N LEU A 893 28.33 -23.88 21.82
CA LEU A 893 27.22 -23.98 22.78
C LEU A 893 26.99 -25.44 23.24
N CYS A 894 27.04 -26.40 22.32
CA CYS A 894 26.87 -27.81 22.66
C CYS A 894 27.97 -28.32 23.60
N ASP A 895 29.23 -27.96 23.35
CA ASP A 895 30.35 -28.40 24.18
C ASP A 895 30.37 -27.65 25.54
N ALA A 896 29.99 -26.37 25.56
CA ALA A 896 29.84 -25.59 26.80
C ALA A 896 28.79 -26.19 27.76
N TYR A 897 27.61 -26.60 27.26
CA TYR A 897 26.59 -27.22 28.12
C TYR A 897 26.84 -28.72 28.39
N SER A 898 27.43 -29.47 27.45
CA SER A 898 27.59 -30.93 27.60
C SER A 898 28.76 -31.33 28.50
N GLY A 899 29.65 -30.39 28.83
CA GLY A 899 30.72 -30.55 29.82
C GLY A 899 30.24 -30.44 31.27
N GLU A 900 30.97 -29.66 32.08
CA GLU A 900 30.75 -29.54 33.53
C GLU A 900 29.42 -28.86 33.90
N ALA A 901 28.88 -28.01 33.01
CA ALA A 901 27.60 -27.33 33.21
C ALA A 901 26.35 -28.23 33.01
N TYR A 902 26.52 -29.48 32.53
CA TYR A 902 25.38 -30.31 32.15
C TYR A 902 24.42 -30.57 33.32
N GLY A 903 23.18 -30.13 33.17
CA GLY A 903 22.15 -30.32 34.18
C GLY A 903 22.33 -29.44 35.43
N SER A 904 23.30 -28.54 35.45
CA SER A 904 23.55 -27.61 36.55
C SER A 904 22.33 -26.73 36.85
N THR A 905 22.26 -26.32 38.11
CA THR A 905 21.34 -25.28 38.63
C THR A 905 22.09 -24.08 39.20
N ASP A 906 23.43 -24.09 39.11
CA ASP A 906 24.28 -22.96 39.50
C ASP A 906 24.39 -21.99 38.32
N LEU A 907 23.99 -20.73 38.54
CA LEU A 907 23.98 -19.69 37.51
C LEU A 907 25.40 -19.25 37.11
N ASP A 908 26.38 -19.36 38.00
CA ASP A 908 27.76 -18.96 37.73
C ASP A 908 28.43 -20.01 36.83
N VAL A 909 28.24 -21.29 37.12
CA VAL A 909 28.63 -22.41 36.22
C VAL A 909 27.94 -22.30 34.85
N LEU A 910 26.71 -21.76 34.79
CA LEU A 910 25.98 -21.54 33.54
C LEU A 910 26.36 -20.24 32.82
N GLU A 911 27.33 -19.44 33.28
CA GLU A 911 27.72 -18.19 32.61
C GLU A 911 28.23 -18.38 31.18
N SER A 912 29.12 -19.35 30.96
CA SER A 912 29.64 -19.67 29.62
C SER A 912 28.53 -20.09 28.65
N VAL A 913 27.53 -20.81 29.16
CA VAL A 913 26.33 -21.24 28.41
C VAL A 913 25.46 -20.03 28.07
N ARG A 914 25.24 -19.10 29.02
CA ARG A 914 24.49 -17.85 28.78
C ARG A 914 25.13 -17.03 27.66
N ASP A 915 26.45 -16.88 27.69
CA ASP A 915 27.18 -16.10 26.69
C ASP A 915 27.21 -16.79 25.31
N ALA A 916 27.30 -18.13 25.27
CA ALA A 916 27.21 -18.89 24.02
C ALA A 916 25.83 -18.78 23.34
N ILE A 917 24.73 -18.85 24.10
CA ILE A 917 23.37 -18.63 23.58
C ILE A 917 23.23 -17.21 22.99
N LEU A 918 23.78 -16.20 23.67
CA LEU A 918 23.76 -14.82 23.20
C LEU A 918 24.61 -14.62 21.93
N ARG A 919 25.80 -15.22 21.81
CA ARG A 919 26.61 -15.20 20.58
C ARG A 919 25.86 -15.84 19.39
N MET A 920 25.24 -17.01 19.61
CA MET A 920 24.44 -17.68 18.56
C MET A 920 23.23 -16.86 18.12
N THR A 921 22.70 -16.00 19.01
CA THR A 921 21.61 -15.06 18.72
C THR A 921 22.10 -13.84 17.92
N PHE A 922 23.28 -13.29 18.27
CA PHE A 922 23.93 -12.20 17.54
C PHE A 922 24.17 -12.56 16.07
N TYR A 923 24.74 -13.75 15.81
CA TYR A 923 25.01 -14.19 14.46
C TYR A 923 23.74 -14.47 13.65
N TRP A 924 22.66 -14.97 14.27
CA TRP A 924 21.37 -15.13 13.59
C TRP A 924 20.80 -13.80 13.08
N TYR A 925 20.80 -12.75 13.91
CA TYR A 925 20.32 -11.42 13.50
C TYR A 925 21.24 -10.74 12.49
N ASN A 926 22.55 -10.98 12.55
CA ASN A 926 23.50 -10.50 11.53
C ASN A 926 23.48 -11.31 10.23
N PHE A 927 22.95 -12.54 10.23
CA PHE A 927 22.84 -13.41 9.06
C PHE A 927 21.57 -13.15 8.26
N MET A 928 20.39 -13.32 8.87
CA MET A 928 19.11 -13.20 8.19
C MET A 928 18.76 -11.74 7.84
N PRO A 929 17.99 -11.47 6.77
CA PRO A 929 17.49 -10.12 6.52
C PRO A 929 16.52 -9.71 7.63
N LEU A 930 16.63 -8.46 8.08
CA LEU A 930 15.82 -7.94 9.17
C LEU A 930 14.33 -7.92 8.80
N SER A 931 13.53 -8.75 9.48
CA SER A 931 12.10 -8.89 9.28
C SER A 931 11.41 -9.28 10.59
N ARG A 932 10.08 -9.08 10.67
CA ARG A 932 9.27 -9.55 11.82
C ARG A 932 9.34 -11.07 12.03
N GLY A 933 9.59 -11.83 10.96
CA GLY A 933 9.73 -13.29 11.03
C GLY A 933 11.06 -13.69 11.65
N SER A 934 12.17 -13.23 11.07
CA SER A 934 13.54 -13.53 11.52
C SER A 934 13.83 -13.02 12.94
N ALA A 935 13.31 -11.83 13.30
CA ALA A 935 13.42 -11.29 14.67
C ALA A 935 12.76 -12.21 15.71
N VAL A 936 11.49 -12.58 15.50
CA VAL A 936 10.74 -13.47 16.41
C VAL A 936 11.38 -14.85 16.49
N VAL A 937 11.81 -15.41 15.35
CA VAL A 937 12.47 -16.73 15.29
C VAL A 937 13.76 -16.74 16.13
N GLY A 938 14.57 -15.69 16.07
CA GLY A 938 15.79 -15.56 16.88
C GLY A 938 15.51 -15.58 18.38
N PHE A 939 14.56 -14.75 18.83
CA PHE A 939 14.22 -14.68 20.25
C PHE A 939 13.54 -15.96 20.77
N VAL A 940 12.75 -16.64 19.93
CA VAL A 940 12.14 -17.94 20.26
C VAL A 940 13.19 -19.04 20.46
N VAL A 941 14.22 -19.10 19.60
CA VAL A 941 15.33 -20.05 19.76
C VAL A 941 16.13 -19.74 21.02
N LEU A 942 16.44 -18.46 21.29
CA LEU A 942 17.06 -18.01 22.54
C LEU A 942 16.29 -18.47 23.78
N LEU A 943 14.95 -18.29 23.82
CA LEU A 943 14.11 -18.73 24.93
C LEU A 943 14.13 -20.26 25.09
N GLY A 944 14.03 -21.01 23.98
CA GLY A 944 14.07 -22.47 24.00
C GLY A 944 15.42 -23.05 24.45
N LEU A 945 16.53 -22.40 24.10
CA LEU A 945 17.87 -22.78 24.54
C LEU A 945 18.11 -22.49 26.02
N PHE A 946 17.66 -21.35 26.53
CA PHE A 946 17.70 -21.07 27.97
C PHE A 946 16.89 -22.11 28.75
N LEU A 947 15.65 -22.41 28.31
CA LEU A 947 14.80 -23.41 28.95
C LEU A 947 15.47 -24.80 28.94
N ALA A 948 16.04 -25.23 27.81
CA ALA A 948 16.80 -26.48 27.72
C ALA A 948 17.92 -26.57 28.78
N ALA A 949 18.57 -25.44 29.07
CA ALA A 949 19.65 -25.28 30.03
C ALA A 949 19.19 -25.06 31.49
N ASN A 950 17.90 -25.27 31.80
CA ASN A 950 17.25 -25.02 33.10
C ASN A 950 17.07 -23.55 33.48
N MET A 951 17.16 -22.61 32.54
CA MET A 951 16.99 -21.17 32.78
C MET A 951 15.69 -20.67 32.14
N GLU A 952 14.77 -20.13 32.94
CA GLU A 952 13.57 -19.47 32.45
C GLU A 952 13.74 -17.95 32.50
N PHE A 953 13.54 -17.28 31.36
CA PHE A 953 13.43 -15.83 31.32
C PHE A 953 12.03 -15.41 31.79
N THR A 954 11.96 -14.82 32.98
CA THR A 954 10.70 -14.40 33.62
C THR A 954 10.41 -12.91 33.50
N GLY A 955 11.17 -12.20 32.65
CA GLY A 955 11.04 -10.78 32.41
C GLY A 955 10.41 -10.44 31.05
N SER A 956 10.57 -9.18 30.67
CA SER A 956 10.17 -8.61 29.38
C SER A 956 11.36 -7.89 28.74
N ILE A 957 11.33 -7.74 27.41
CA ILE A 957 12.28 -6.88 26.70
C ILE A 957 12.02 -5.41 27.13
N PRO A 958 13.05 -4.63 27.52
CA PRO A 958 12.85 -3.27 28.05
C PRO A 958 12.19 -2.31 27.05
N GLU A 959 11.59 -1.23 27.57
CA GLU A 959 11.01 -0.18 26.74
C GLU A 959 12.08 0.45 25.82
N GLY A 960 11.74 0.63 24.55
CA GLY A 960 12.64 1.16 23.52
C GLY A 960 13.69 0.18 22.96
N VAL A 961 13.91 -0.99 23.58
CA VAL A 961 14.91 -1.96 23.14
C VAL A 961 14.36 -2.91 22.06
N GLN A 962 15.07 -2.99 20.94
CA GLN A 962 14.84 -3.99 19.88
C GLN A 962 16.13 -4.83 19.74
N VAL A 963 16.08 -6.11 20.10
CA VAL A 963 17.28 -6.97 20.31
C VAL A 963 17.95 -7.36 18.98
N ASP A 964 17.17 -7.41 17.91
CA ASP A 964 17.67 -7.48 16.53
C ASP A 964 18.46 -6.22 16.13
N TRP A 965 18.03 -5.04 16.55
CA TRP A 965 18.78 -3.78 16.32
C TRP A 965 20.02 -3.64 17.21
N GLU A 966 20.02 -4.21 18.42
CA GLU A 966 21.24 -4.34 19.23
C GLU A 966 22.34 -5.16 18.52
N ALA A 967 21.95 -6.14 17.70
CA ALA A 967 22.91 -7.02 17.02
C ALA A 967 23.43 -6.44 15.69
N ILE A 968 22.57 -5.91 14.82
CA ILE A 968 22.97 -5.50 13.45
C ILE A 968 23.74 -4.17 13.37
N LEU A 969 23.66 -3.35 14.44
CA LEU A 969 24.38 -2.10 14.59
C LEU A 969 25.67 -2.23 15.43
N GLU A 970 25.96 -3.44 15.94
CA GLU A 970 27.15 -3.74 16.73
C GLU A 970 28.09 -4.67 15.93
N SER A 971 29.40 -4.40 15.98
CA SER A 971 30.40 -5.18 15.25
C SER A 971 30.93 -6.35 16.07
N ASP A 972 31.03 -6.18 17.40
CA ASP A 972 31.59 -7.18 18.31
C ASP A 972 30.50 -8.03 19.01
N PRO A 973 30.49 -9.37 18.87
CA PRO A 973 29.58 -10.23 19.61
C PRO A 973 29.71 -10.07 21.14
N ASN A 974 30.88 -9.72 21.68
CA ASN A 974 31.05 -9.57 23.14
C ASN A 974 30.37 -8.29 23.66
N ALA A 975 30.37 -7.20 22.87
CA ALA A 975 29.63 -5.98 23.16
C ALA A 975 28.11 -6.21 23.14
N PHE A 976 27.59 -6.92 22.13
CA PHE A 976 26.18 -7.34 22.10
C PHE A 976 25.80 -8.21 23.31
N VAL A 977 26.60 -9.24 23.62
CA VAL A 977 26.42 -10.09 24.81
C VAL A 977 26.33 -9.21 26.05
N SER A 978 27.24 -8.25 26.22
CA SER A 978 27.26 -7.34 27.37
C SER A 978 26.02 -6.44 27.47
N SER A 979 25.55 -5.88 26.34
CA SER A 979 24.31 -5.07 26.29
C SER A 979 23.09 -5.89 26.74
N VAL A 980 22.88 -7.07 26.15
CA VAL A 980 21.71 -7.91 26.42
C VAL A 980 21.76 -8.53 27.82
N LYS A 981 22.93 -9.05 28.23
CA LYS A 981 23.14 -9.72 29.53
C LYS A 981 22.78 -8.81 30.71
N ARG A 982 22.96 -7.49 30.57
CA ARG A 982 22.67 -6.46 31.60
C ARG A 982 21.21 -6.46 32.09
N TRP A 983 20.24 -6.69 31.21
CA TRP A 983 18.80 -6.75 31.56
C TRP A 983 18.25 -8.18 31.53
N LEU A 984 18.84 -9.05 30.70
CA LEU A 984 18.38 -10.43 30.54
C LEU A 984 18.78 -11.32 31.73
N SER A 985 20.04 -11.28 32.19
CA SER A 985 20.49 -12.17 33.28
C SER A 985 19.77 -11.94 34.62
N PRO A 986 19.49 -10.72 35.08
CA PRO A 986 18.68 -10.50 36.30
C PRO A 986 17.24 -11.04 36.21
N SER A 987 16.76 -11.34 35.00
CA SER A 987 15.42 -11.87 34.73
C SER A 987 15.41 -13.39 34.52
N LEU A 988 16.58 -14.04 34.36
CA LEU A 988 16.72 -15.49 34.29
C LEU A 988 16.59 -16.11 35.69
N LYS A 989 15.80 -17.17 35.80
CA LYS A 989 15.64 -17.96 37.03
C LYS A 989 15.86 -19.43 36.73
N VAL A 990 16.40 -20.16 37.70
CA VAL A 990 16.52 -21.62 37.60
C VAL A 990 15.12 -22.24 37.62
N ASN A 991 14.73 -22.92 36.55
CA ASN A 991 13.46 -23.63 36.46
C ASN A 991 13.62 -24.97 35.73
N THR A 992 13.17 -26.05 36.37
CA THR A 992 13.13 -27.42 35.83
C THR A 992 11.71 -27.95 35.64
N SER A 993 10.67 -27.21 36.05
CA SER A 993 9.25 -27.64 36.00
C SER A 993 8.76 -27.88 34.57
N TRP A 994 9.36 -27.22 33.57
CA TRP A 994 9.06 -27.43 32.15
C TRP A 994 9.27 -28.89 31.69
N LYS A 995 10.14 -29.65 32.39
CA LYS A 995 10.35 -31.09 32.15
C LYS A 995 9.16 -31.96 32.55
N GLY A 996 8.23 -31.40 33.34
CA GLY A 996 6.95 -32.00 33.70
C GLY A 996 5.79 -31.63 32.76
N TYR A 997 6.01 -30.72 31.80
CA TYR A 997 5.03 -30.47 30.74
C TYR A 997 4.96 -31.68 29.78
N ALA A 998 3.77 -31.92 29.22
CA ALA A 998 3.59 -32.94 28.19
C ALA A 998 4.43 -32.61 26.94
N ASP A 999 4.88 -33.63 26.21
CA ASP A 999 5.65 -33.43 24.98
C ASP A 999 4.76 -32.73 23.93
N VAL A 1000 5.23 -31.59 23.41
CA VAL A 1000 4.46 -30.71 22.51
C VAL A 1000 4.05 -31.44 21.23
N SER A 1001 4.96 -32.23 20.65
CA SER A 1001 4.70 -33.01 19.44
C SER A 1001 3.70 -34.15 19.68
N SER A 1002 3.64 -34.73 20.88
CA SER A 1002 2.61 -35.71 21.24
C SER A 1002 1.26 -35.08 21.61
N THR A 1003 1.28 -33.88 22.21
CA THR A 1003 0.06 -33.20 22.69
C THR A 1003 -0.72 -32.57 21.53
N PHE A 1004 -0.01 -32.10 20.51
CA PHE A 1004 -0.56 -31.52 19.30
C PHE A 1004 -0.06 -32.26 18.05
N GLU A 1005 -0.30 -33.59 18.03
CA GLU A 1005 0.21 -34.50 17.00
C GLU A 1005 -0.06 -34.03 15.57
N THR A 1006 -1.24 -33.50 15.28
CA THR A 1006 -1.68 -33.15 13.92
C THR A 1006 -1.68 -31.66 13.64
N THR A 1007 -1.47 -31.28 12.39
CA THR A 1007 -1.56 -29.88 11.91
C THR A 1007 -2.86 -29.20 12.35
N GLY A 1008 -4.00 -29.90 12.26
CA GLY A 1008 -5.30 -29.39 12.72
C GLY A 1008 -5.38 -29.18 14.23
N SER A 1009 -4.73 -30.03 15.04
CA SER A 1009 -4.65 -29.82 16.49
C SER A 1009 -3.79 -28.60 16.85
N VAL A 1010 -2.73 -28.31 16.09
CA VAL A 1010 -1.92 -27.08 16.24
C VAL A 1010 -2.70 -25.83 15.85
N VAL A 1011 -3.41 -25.83 14.71
CA VAL A 1011 -4.27 -24.70 14.31
C VAL A 1011 -5.34 -24.43 15.37
N SER A 1012 -5.91 -25.48 15.97
CA SER A 1012 -6.87 -25.36 17.08
C SER A 1012 -6.21 -24.79 18.34
N ALA A 1013 -5.03 -25.26 18.72
CA ALA A 1013 -4.26 -24.77 19.88
C ALA A 1013 -3.94 -23.27 19.77
N LEU A 1014 -3.52 -22.81 18.59
CA LEU A 1014 -3.26 -21.40 18.27
C LEU A 1014 -4.54 -20.55 18.16
N SER A 1015 -5.73 -21.14 18.37
CA SER A 1015 -7.04 -20.48 18.24
C SER A 1015 -7.94 -20.63 19.47
N SER A 1016 -7.45 -21.27 20.55
CA SER A 1016 -8.25 -21.71 21.70
C SER A 1016 -7.98 -20.90 22.97
N TYR A 1017 -8.42 -19.64 22.99
CA TYR A 1017 -8.36 -18.78 24.17
C TYR A 1017 -9.59 -19.02 25.06
N SER A 1018 -9.40 -18.89 26.37
CA SER A 1018 -10.48 -18.53 27.28
C SER A 1018 -10.72 -17.03 27.10
N ASP A 1019 -11.62 -16.70 26.18
CA ASP A 1019 -12.25 -15.37 26.08
C ASP A 1019 -13.26 -15.20 27.24
#